data_AF-A0A6C2UTJ7-F1
#
_entry.id   AF-A0A6C2UTJ7-F1
#
_cell.length_a   1.000
_cell.length_b   1.000
_cell.length_c   1.000
_cell.angle_alpha   90.00
_cell.angle_beta   90.00
_cell.angle_gamma   90.00
#
_symmetry.space_group_name_H-M   'P 1'
#
loop_
_entity.id
_entity.type
_entity.pdbx_description
1 polymer ?
#
loop_
_entity_poly.entity_id
_entity_poly.type
_entity_poly.pdbx_seq_one_letter_code
_entity_poly.pdbx_strand_id
1 'polypeptide(L)'
;MTIMDGIRRNLREAPWSASDFVGAFNSGDGVSALQSGCAAILLLASCTFAETVEIKLNPACVRDIGGVTQFDRTQFITIHEAFGSIDMDANDVHYLEDVLEARYGRDGGFITWMAGEVSADPSNPDMPDIQSLEKILKKYRAEVEDFRMTPKHMREVVFCAHPDLMHGMSNNTFTAWGPRTYAAAAEFTAQLLKLGFSDDERPRYLEVFNEPFVKAKKIHTTVEALSEQHNVVAKRVKELTPEVLVGGYAAAWVEVEDRNFGHWDSWQKTFMDIAGENMDFFSYHIYDGVNVMGSPRNRTGSNSEAIMDLIDSYSHIKFGVAKPLMITEYGKIPKGNMGTLPYSAERSAGMLYSAMGQLMTFLDHPDRFIKVIPFFLGRATWTYDMTKDPVPGEANPFLLWRKTADGAFVETDLSLFYQFWKGVEGEWRRSASSNPDVRVHVLVDGKRLNVALMNLDVEAKTIHLTGLKKLDAAAISLRTLTTNGKKPVLGQRTMDKAPASLELESGEAALLMIDLKKRFAPKRGVREHRMYATEYLKDITADEPVAFKFVNVPTGKGSAVLRVSPGRELGKQVLPSSIKFNGSELPIPNNWAGDDQAGRKNFFGMIEFPVPMEMVRGANQVEITYPDSGGKVACVVLQVNRIEKL
;
A
#
# COMPACT_ATOMS: atom_id res chain seq x y z
N MET A 1 8.10 -33.66 22.31
CA MET A 1 6.79 -33.35 21.70
C MET A 1 7.01 -32.04 20.97
N THR A 2 7.09 -32.10 19.64
CA THR A 2 7.78 -31.09 18.81
C THR A 2 7.04 -29.75 18.77
N ILE A 3 7.84 -28.68 18.77
CA ILE A 3 7.51 -27.25 18.75
C ILE A 3 6.50 -26.84 17.65
N MET A 4 6.24 -27.71 16.66
CA MET A 4 5.25 -27.51 15.60
C MET A 4 3.81 -27.90 15.94
N ASP A 5 3.54 -28.64 17.02
CA ASP A 5 2.17 -29.12 17.29
C ASP A 5 1.25 -28.05 17.92
N GLY A 6 1.81 -26.97 18.46
CA GLY A 6 1.06 -25.83 19.00
C GLY A 6 0.37 -24.98 17.91
N ILE A 7 1.03 -24.78 16.78
CA ILE A 7 0.50 -24.05 15.61
C ILE A 7 -0.58 -24.88 14.89
N ARG A 8 -0.46 -26.21 14.92
CA ARG A 8 -1.37 -27.14 14.21
C ARG A 8 -2.78 -27.24 14.79
N ARG A 9 -3.02 -26.83 16.04
CA ARG A 9 -4.24 -27.24 16.74
C ARG A 9 -5.47 -26.35 16.51
N ASN A 10 -5.34 -25.08 16.11
CA ASN A 10 -6.48 -24.13 16.22
C ASN A 10 -6.83 -23.29 14.98
N LEU A 11 -6.36 -23.64 13.78
CA LEU A 11 -6.98 -23.15 12.51
C LEU A 11 -8.15 -24.03 12.04
N ARG A 12 -8.46 -25.10 12.78
CA ARG A 12 -9.62 -25.97 12.54
C ARG A 12 -10.81 -25.47 13.34
N GLU A 13 -11.59 -24.54 12.78
CA GLU A 13 -13.05 -24.45 12.93
C GLU A 13 -13.60 -23.14 12.32
N ALA A 14 -14.03 -23.23 11.06
CA ALA A 14 -15.09 -22.40 10.49
C ALA A 14 -15.65 -23.11 9.24
N PRO A 15 -16.83 -23.75 9.30
CA PRO A 15 -17.47 -24.28 8.11
C PRO A 15 -18.25 -23.15 7.39
N TRP A 16 -17.87 -22.83 6.17
CA TRP A 16 -18.75 -22.15 5.22
C TRP A 16 -19.47 -23.24 4.42
N SER A 17 -20.77 -23.45 4.68
CA SER A 17 -21.63 -24.26 3.83
C SER A 17 -22.17 -23.39 2.70
N ALA A 18 -21.77 -23.71 1.47
CA ALA A 18 -22.42 -23.20 0.27
C ALA A 18 -23.64 -24.10 -0.04
N SER A 19 -24.84 -23.57 0.12
CA SER A 19 -26.03 -24.12 -0.51
C SER A 19 -27.05 -23.02 -0.75
N ASP A 20 -27.51 -22.97 -2.01
CA ASP A 20 -28.84 -22.60 -2.50
C ASP A 20 -28.80 -21.49 -3.54
N PHE A 21 -28.82 -21.89 -4.82
CA PHE A 21 -29.78 -21.42 -5.82
C PHE A 21 -29.57 -22.25 -7.11
N VAL A 22 -30.32 -23.36 -7.23
CA VAL A 22 -30.62 -24.01 -8.52
C VAL A 22 -32.14 -23.94 -8.68
N GLY A 23 -32.59 -23.10 -9.61
CA GLY A 23 -33.96 -23.02 -10.08
C GLY A 23 -33.98 -23.30 -11.58
N ALA A 24 -34.56 -24.44 -11.94
CA ALA A 24 -34.66 -24.98 -13.28
C ALA A 24 -35.49 -24.10 -14.24
N PHE A 25 -35.11 -24.09 -15.52
CA PHE A 25 -36.07 -24.05 -16.62
C PHE A 25 -35.65 -25.02 -17.73
N ASN A 26 -36.65 -25.77 -18.18
CA ASN A 26 -36.56 -26.96 -19.01
C ASN A 26 -36.99 -26.61 -20.45
N SER A 27 -36.37 -27.31 -21.40
CA SER A 27 -36.88 -27.74 -22.72
C SER A 27 -37.41 -26.73 -23.74
N GLY A 28 -36.87 -26.79 -24.96
CA GLY A 28 -37.52 -26.29 -26.16
C GLY A 28 -36.62 -26.37 -27.40
N ASP A 29 -36.48 -27.56 -27.98
CA ASP A 29 -35.93 -27.75 -29.33
C ASP A 29 -36.80 -27.03 -30.38
N GLY A 30 -36.14 -26.40 -31.35
CA GLY A 30 -36.81 -25.74 -32.47
C GLY A 30 -35.82 -25.39 -33.58
N VAL A 31 -35.54 -26.35 -34.44
CA VAL A 31 -34.81 -26.17 -35.70
C VAL A 31 -35.66 -25.35 -36.67
N SER A 32 -35.13 -24.23 -37.19
CA SER A 32 -35.42 -23.83 -38.58
C SER A 32 -34.28 -22.99 -39.15
N ALA A 33 -33.81 -23.43 -40.31
CA ALA A 33 -32.84 -22.77 -41.14
C ALA A 33 -33.49 -21.60 -41.89
N LEU A 34 -32.80 -20.45 -41.99
CA LEU A 34 -33.10 -19.44 -42.99
C LEU A 34 -31.85 -18.58 -43.29
N GLN A 35 -31.38 -18.76 -44.53
CA GLN A 35 -30.85 -17.77 -45.47
C GLN A 35 -29.66 -16.89 -45.08
N SER A 36 -28.52 -17.28 -45.65
CA SER A 36 -27.35 -16.46 -45.93
C SER A 36 -27.71 -15.21 -46.73
N GLY A 37 -27.51 -14.03 -46.13
CA GLY A 37 -27.48 -12.73 -46.80
C GLY A 37 -26.18 -12.01 -46.48
N CYS A 38 -25.36 -11.77 -47.50
CA CYS A 38 -24.10 -11.04 -47.41
C CYS A 38 -24.30 -9.60 -46.89
N ALA A 39 -23.64 -9.27 -45.79
CA ALA A 39 -23.25 -7.90 -45.48
C ALA A 39 -21.74 -7.91 -45.19
N ALA A 40 -20.94 -7.53 -46.18
CA ALA A 40 -19.54 -7.24 -45.98
C ALA A 40 -19.44 -5.95 -45.15
N ILE A 41 -19.37 -6.10 -43.83
CA ILE A 41 -18.99 -5.01 -42.93
C ILE A 41 -17.49 -4.80 -43.17
N LEU A 42 -17.14 -3.75 -43.91
CA LEU A 42 -15.79 -3.20 -43.88
C LEU A 42 -15.55 -2.71 -42.44
N LEU A 43 -14.88 -3.54 -41.63
CA LEU A 43 -14.16 -3.06 -40.46
C LEU A 43 -13.03 -2.16 -40.98
N LEU A 44 -13.32 -0.86 -41.08
CA LEU A 44 -12.28 0.15 -41.06
C LEU A 44 -11.60 0.04 -39.70
N ALA A 45 -10.51 -0.73 -39.64
CA ALA A 45 -9.56 -0.68 -38.54
C ALA A 45 -9.07 0.76 -38.46
N SER A 46 -9.68 1.53 -37.56
CA SER A 46 -9.15 2.83 -37.18
C SER A 46 -7.81 2.51 -36.52
N CYS A 47 -6.72 2.81 -37.21
CA CYS A 47 -5.41 2.89 -36.57
C CYS A 47 -5.48 4.04 -35.57
N THR A 48 -5.95 3.76 -34.36
CA THR A 48 -5.82 4.67 -33.23
C THR A 48 -4.34 4.71 -32.91
N PHE A 49 -3.70 5.82 -33.26
CA PHE A 49 -2.34 6.08 -32.81
C PHE A 49 -2.36 6.16 -31.27
N ALA A 50 -1.38 5.51 -30.63
CA ALA A 50 -1.21 5.60 -29.19
C ALA A 50 -1.11 7.07 -28.77
N GLU A 51 -1.75 7.41 -27.65
CA GLU A 51 -1.71 8.77 -27.12
C GLU A 51 -0.25 9.13 -26.79
N THR A 52 0.16 10.33 -27.20
CA THR A 52 1.49 10.85 -26.89
C THR A 52 1.49 11.55 -25.53
N VAL A 53 2.35 11.09 -24.62
CA VAL A 53 2.53 11.65 -23.27
C VAL A 53 3.89 12.34 -23.17
N GLU A 54 3.88 13.60 -22.75
CA GLU A 54 5.10 14.40 -22.57
C GLU A 54 5.64 14.27 -21.15
N ILE A 55 6.86 13.77 -21.02
CA ILE A 55 7.57 13.65 -19.76
C ILE A 55 8.76 14.62 -19.73
N LYS A 56 8.74 15.49 -18.71
CA LYS A 56 9.78 16.50 -18.48
C LYS A 56 10.67 16.07 -17.32
N LEU A 57 11.89 15.66 -17.64
CA LEU A 57 12.89 15.28 -16.66
C LEU A 57 13.82 16.47 -16.37
N ASN A 58 14.23 16.62 -15.11
CA ASN A 58 15.20 17.64 -14.73
C ASN A 58 16.14 17.08 -13.66
N PRO A 59 17.10 16.23 -14.04
CA PRO A 59 18.00 15.56 -13.11
C PRO A 59 18.88 16.53 -12.30
N ALA A 60 18.99 17.79 -12.71
CA ALA A 60 19.76 18.83 -12.01
C ALA A 60 18.99 19.54 -10.89
N CYS A 61 17.76 19.11 -10.64
CA CYS A 61 16.89 19.68 -9.64
C CYS A 61 16.57 18.60 -8.60
N VAL A 62 17.06 18.75 -7.37
CA VAL A 62 16.60 17.95 -6.23
C VAL A 62 15.10 18.17 -6.06
N ARG A 63 14.37 17.08 -5.85
CA ARG A 63 12.98 17.11 -5.36
C ARG A 63 13.05 16.76 -3.87
N ASP A 64 12.83 17.75 -3.02
CA ASP A 64 12.66 17.57 -1.58
C ASP A 64 11.17 17.38 -1.34
N ILE A 65 10.76 16.17 -0.95
CA ILE A 65 9.36 15.83 -0.69
C ILE A 65 9.16 15.84 0.82
N GLY A 66 8.53 16.89 1.36
CA GLY A 66 8.24 17.00 2.79
C GLY A 66 9.46 16.95 3.73
N GLY A 67 10.69 17.21 3.23
CA GLY A 67 11.95 17.06 3.96
C GLY A 67 12.78 15.85 3.53
N VAL A 68 12.26 14.97 2.67
CA VAL A 68 12.92 13.74 2.22
C VAL A 68 13.49 13.93 0.81
N THR A 69 14.81 13.76 0.68
CA THR A 69 15.53 13.88 -0.60
C THR A 69 16.12 12.56 -1.09
N GLN A 70 16.21 11.54 -0.23
CA GLN A 70 16.77 10.23 -0.59
C GLN A 70 15.66 9.20 -0.72
N PHE A 71 15.80 8.30 -1.70
CA PHE A 71 15.04 7.07 -1.73
C PHE A 71 15.57 6.11 -0.67
N ASP A 72 14.65 5.46 0.05
CA ASP A 72 14.99 4.47 1.07
C ASP A 72 14.38 3.12 0.69
N ARG A 73 15.24 2.15 0.37
CA ARG A 73 14.79 0.78 0.08
C ARG A 73 14.10 0.12 1.27
N THR A 74 14.43 0.48 2.50
CA THR A 74 13.79 -0.07 3.70
C THR A 74 12.34 0.41 3.85
N GLN A 75 11.99 1.50 3.18
CA GLN A 75 10.63 2.04 3.11
C GLN A 75 9.81 1.40 1.98
N PHE A 76 10.42 1.15 0.81
CA PHE A 76 9.69 0.86 -0.43
C PHE A 76 9.93 -0.52 -1.07
N ILE A 77 11.12 -1.09 -0.93
CA ILE A 77 11.49 -2.37 -1.56
C ILE A 77 11.52 -3.44 -0.48
N THR A 78 10.34 -3.72 0.06
CA THR A 78 10.18 -4.57 1.23
C THR A 78 9.44 -5.88 0.91
N ILE A 79 9.46 -6.82 1.85
CA ILE A 79 8.75 -8.10 1.78
C ILE A 79 7.94 -8.35 3.06
N HIS A 80 6.80 -9.03 2.96
CA HIS A 80 6.07 -9.53 4.13
C HIS A 80 6.75 -10.81 4.65
N GLU A 81 7.92 -10.60 5.25
CA GLU A 81 8.73 -11.64 5.87
C GLU A 81 9.48 -11.04 7.06
N ALA A 82 9.85 -11.91 7.99
CA ALA A 82 10.66 -11.58 9.14
C ALA A 82 12.04 -12.22 9.02
N PHE A 83 13.05 -11.56 9.58
CA PHE A 83 14.40 -12.07 9.50
C PHE A 83 14.53 -13.45 10.17
N GLY A 84 13.83 -13.70 11.29
CA GLY A 84 13.90 -14.96 12.04
C GLY A 84 12.92 -16.04 11.60
N SER A 85 12.44 -15.98 10.36
CA SER A 85 11.48 -16.97 9.83
C SER A 85 12.14 -18.33 9.68
N ILE A 86 11.60 -19.33 10.40
CA ILE A 86 12.10 -20.71 10.38
C ILE A 86 11.75 -21.46 9.08
N ASP A 87 10.89 -20.88 8.24
CA ASP A 87 10.53 -21.43 6.94
C ASP A 87 11.62 -21.18 5.89
N MET A 88 12.53 -20.23 6.14
CA MET A 88 13.60 -19.80 5.24
C MET A 88 14.94 -20.40 5.67
N ASP A 89 15.67 -21.00 4.73
CA ASP A 89 17.04 -21.42 4.96
C ASP A 89 18.06 -20.32 4.61
N ALA A 90 19.35 -20.57 4.90
CA ALA A 90 20.41 -19.60 4.69
C ALA A 90 20.57 -19.17 3.21
N ASN A 91 20.24 -20.04 2.26
CA ASN A 91 20.29 -19.70 0.83
C ASN A 91 19.12 -18.79 0.45
N ASP A 92 17.92 -19.03 0.99
CA ASP A 92 16.78 -18.14 0.74
C ASP A 92 17.05 -16.74 1.29
N VAL A 93 17.62 -16.65 2.50
CA VAL A 93 18.01 -15.37 3.11
C VAL A 93 19.05 -14.66 2.26
N HIS A 94 20.12 -15.35 1.83
CA HIS A 94 21.13 -14.77 0.95
C HIS A 94 20.53 -14.31 -0.39
N TYR A 95 19.63 -15.10 -0.97
CA TYR A 95 18.96 -14.71 -2.20
C TYR A 95 18.10 -13.46 -2.01
N LEU A 96 17.30 -13.41 -0.94
CA LEU A 96 16.44 -12.27 -0.64
C LEU A 96 17.25 -10.98 -0.40
N GLU A 97 18.30 -11.05 0.41
CA GLU A 97 19.10 -9.89 0.81
C GLU A 97 20.08 -9.42 -0.28
N ASP A 98 20.81 -10.36 -0.90
CA ASP A 98 21.96 -10.03 -1.75
C ASP A 98 21.64 -10.17 -3.24
N VAL A 99 20.68 -11.03 -3.62
CA VAL A 99 20.28 -11.19 -5.03
C VAL A 99 19.08 -10.30 -5.37
N LEU A 100 18.02 -10.35 -4.57
CA LEU A 100 16.82 -9.52 -4.77
C LEU A 100 16.94 -8.13 -4.15
N GLU A 101 17.89 -7.93 -3.22
CA GLU A 101 18.09 -6.66 -2.52
C GLU A 101 16.81 -6.17 -1.79
N ALA A 102 15.99 -7.10 -1.30
CA ALA A 102 14.77 -6.81 -0.57
C ALA A 102 15.07 -6.42 0.89
N ARG A 103 14.10 -5.78 1.55
CA ARG A 103 14.17 -5.40 2.96
C ARG A 103 13.01 -6.01 3.74
N TYR A 104 13.23 -6.36 4.99
CA TYR A 104 12.17 -6.97 5.80
C TYR A 104 11.05 -5.97 6.09
N GLY A 105 9.83 -6.52 6.20
CA GLY A 105 8.61 -5.75 6.29
C GLY A 105 7.82 -6.10 7.54
N ARG A 106 7.20 -7.27 7.61
CA ARG A 106 6.16 -7.54 8.63
C ARG A 106 6.15 -8.98 9.12
N ASP A 107 5.85 -9.14 10.41
CA ASP A 107 5.57 -10.40 11.09
C ASP A 107 4.25 -10.28 11.86
N GLY A 108 3.25 -11.08 11.48
CA GLY A 108 1.96 -11.17 12.18
C GLY A 108 1.84 -12.36 13.13
N GLY A 109 2.83 -13.25 13.17
CA GLY A 109 2.79 -14.53 13.88
C GLY A 109 3.49 -14.50 15.23
N PHE A 110 4.63 -13.81 15.34
CA PHE A 110 5.56 -13.94 16.47
C PHE A 110 4.93 -13.58 17.82
N ILE A 111 4.21 -12.46 17.91
CA ILE A 111 3.54 -12.04 19.16
C ILE A 111 2.55 -13.11 19.63
N THR A 112 1.70 -13.58 18.71
CA THR A 112 0.65 -14.55 18.99
C THR A 112 1.25 -15.91 19.39
N TRP A 113 2.30 -16.35 18.69
CA TRP A 113 3.01 -17.59 19.01
C TRP A 113 3.61 -17.53 20.41
N MET A 114 4.38 -16.48 20.73
CA MET A 114 4.98 -16.31 22.05
C MET A 114 3.92 -16.25 23.16
N ALA A 115 2.78 -15.60 22.91
CA ALA A 115 1.69 -15.51 23.88
C ALA A 115 1.13 -16.88 24.27
N GLY A 116 1.03 -17.80 23.29
CA GLY A 116 0.55 -19.16 23.49
C GLY A 116 1.46 -20.05 24.36
N GLU A 117 2.76 -19.73 24.42
CA GLU A 117 3.74 -20.49 25.21
C GLU A 117 3.82 -20.02 26.67
N VAL A 118 3.38 -18.79 26.96
CA VAL A 118 3.52 -18.17 28.30
C VAL A 118 2.44 -18.69 29.27
N SER A 119 2.89 -19.10 30.46
CA SER A 119 2.00 -19.50 31.56
C SER A 119 1.30 -18.31 32.21
N ALA A 120 0.25 -18.59 32.98
CA ALA A 120 -0.40 -17.57 33.82
C ALA A 120 0.44 -17.25 35.06
N ASP A 121 0.41 -15.99 35.48
CA ASP A 121 1.03 -15.54 36.73
C ASP A 121 0.38 -16.30 37.91
N PRO A 122 1.16 -17.02 38.74
CA PRO A 122 0.63 -17.77 39.87
C PRO A 122 -0.13 -16.93 40.91
N SER A 123 0.19 -15.63 41.00
CA SER A 123 -0.42 -14.67 41.92
C SER A 123 -1.62 -13.94 41.33
N ASN A 124 -1.70 -13.86 39.99
CA ASN A 124 -2.82 -13.28 39.26
C ASN A 124 -3.05 -14.04 37.94
N PRO A 125 -3.90 -15.08 37.95
CA PRO A 125 -4.09 -15.94 36.78
C PRO A 125 -4.59 -15.24 35.51
N ASP A 126 -5.09 -14.00 35.59
CA ASP A 126 -5.52 -13.21 34.44
C ASP A 126 -4.38 -12.40 33.79
N MET A 127 -3.15 -12.54 34.29
CA MET A 127 -1.95 -11.86 33.81
C MET A 127 -0.90 -12.86 33.28
N PRO A 128 -0.09 -12.47 32.28
CA PRO A 128 1.03 -13.30 31.82
C PRO A 128 2.11 -13.42 32.90
N ASP A 129 2.67 -14.62 33.08
CA ASP A 129 3.85 -14.84 33.92
C ASP A 129 5.10 -14.31 33.21
N ILE A 130 5.63 -13.19 33.69
CA ILE A 130 6.81 -12.53 33.09
C ILE A 130 8.10 -13.34 33.29
N GLN A 131 8.21 -14.13 34.36
CA GLN A 131 9.38 -15.01 34.54
C GLN A 131 9.35 -16.17 33.55
N SER A 132 8.15 -16.70 33.29
CA SER A 132 7.93 -17.70 32.25
C SER A 132 8.30 -17.16 30.86
N LEU A 133 7.81 -15.95 30.53
CA LEU A 133 8.17 -15.25 29.29
C LEU A 133 9.68 -15.09 29.13
N GLU A 134 10.38 -14.60 30.16
CA GLU A 134 11.84 -14.42 30.11
C GLU A 134 12.58 -15.75 29.83
N LYS A 135 12.14 -16.85 30.46
CA LYS A 135 12.72 -18.18 30.24
C LYS A 135 12.47 -18.69 28.82
N ILE A 136 11.26 -18.50 28.30
CA ILE A 136 10.90 -18.89 26.92
C ILE A 136 11.75 -18.11 25.92
N LEU A 137 11.88 -16.80 26.10
CA LEU A 137 12.67 -15.94 25.22
C LEU A 137 14.15 -16.29 25.26
N LYS A 138 14.72 -16.54 26.45
CA LYS A 138 16.12 -17.01 26.59
C LYS A 138 16.35 -18.31 25.82
N LYS A 139 15.41 -19.24 25.90
CA LYS A 139 15.48 -20.50 25.15
C LYS A 139 15.37 -20.25 23.64
N TYR A 140 14.38 -19.49 23.19
CA TYR A 140 14.22 -19.13 21.78
C TYR A 140 15.49 -18.48 21.22
N ARG A 141 16.07 -17.53 21.95
CA ARG A 141 17.31 -16.85 21.56
C ARG A 141 18.49 -17.82 21.40
N ALA A 142 18.64 -18.78 22.30
CA ALA A 142 19.67 -19.81 22.17
C ALA A 142 19.41 -20.74 20.96
N GLU A 143 18.15 -21.01 20.61
CA GLU A 143 17.79 -21.84 19.45
C GLU A 143 18.02 -21.13 18.11
N VAL A 144 17.92 -19.80 18.08
CA VAL A 144 18.13 -18.99 16.86
C VAL A 144 19.47 -18.27 16.83
N GLU A 145 20.37 -18.48 17.79
CA GLU A 145 21.66 -17.76 17.88
C GLU A 145 22.54 -18.00 16.63
N ASP A 146 22.58 -19.24 16.14
CA ASP A 146 23.29 -19.62 14.92
C ASP A 146 22.58 -19.13 13.64
N PHE A 147 21.28 -18.84 13.74
CA PHE A 147 20.55 -18.21 12.66
C PHE A 147 20.92 -16.73 12.68
N ARG A 148 21.74 -16.31 11.71
CA ARG A 148 22.22 -14.93 11.55
C ARG A 148 21.08 -13.98 11.95
N MET A 149 21.25 -13.20 13.02
CA MET A 149 20.37 -12.13 13.53
C MET A 149 21.11 -10.79 13.39
N THR A 150 21.10 -10.14 12.21
CA THR A 150 21.57 -8.78 11.96
C THR A 150 20.59 -7.83 12.66
N PRO A 151 20.98 -7.17 13.77
CA PRO A 151 20.07 -6.37 14.58
C PRO A 151 19.30 -5.32 13.77
N LYS A 152 20.00 -4.67 12.82
CA LYS A 152 19.42 -3.67 11.92
C LYS A 152 18.25 -4.18 11.09
N HIS A 153 18.24 -5.46 10.70
CA HIS A 153 17.15 -6.02 9.89
C HIS A 153 15.92 -6.29 10.75
N MET A 154 16.11 -6.79 11.98
CA MET A 154 15.03 -7.03 12.94
C MET A 154 14.33 -5.72 13.36
N ARG A 155 15.09 -4.63 13.53
CA ARG A 155 14.53 -3.30 13.81
C ARG A 155 13.52 -2.83 12.76
N GLU A 156 13.66 -3.29 11.52
CA GLU A 156 12.82 -2.88 10.39
C GLU A 156 11.53 -3.70 10.23
N VAL A 157 11.38 -4.77 11.00
CA VAL A 157 10.16 -5.61 10.98
C VAL A 157 9.05 -4.92 11.76
N VAL A 158 7.87 -4.89 11.17
CA VAL A 158 6.63 -4.47 11.81
C VAL A 158 6.02 -5.68 12.51
N PHE A 159 5.89 -5.60 13.83
CA PHE A 159 5.19 -6.63 14.60
C PHE A 159 3.70 -6.35 14.68
N CYS A 160 2.92 -7.42 14.68
CA CYS A 160 1.48 -7.34 14.78
C CYS A 160 0.89 -8.53 15.55
N ALA A 161 -0.29 -8.33 16.15
CA ALA A 161 -1.04 -9.39 16.82
C ALA A 161 -2.38 -9.65 16.12
N HIS A 162 -2.93 -10.86 16.32
CA HIS A 162 -4.26 -11.19 15.82
C HIS A 162 -5.35 -10.86 16.87
N PRO A 163 -6.37 -10.05 16.51
CA PRO A 163 -7.41 -9.62 17.45
C PRO A 163 -8.31 -10.78 17.92
N ASP A 164 -8.51 -11.82 17.09
CA ASP A 164 -9.24 -13.04 17.52
C ASP A 164 -8.58 -13.76 18.70
N LEU A 165 -7.28 -13.52 18.92
CA LEU A 165 -6.47 -14.22 19.90
C LEU A 165 -6.09 -13.30 21.06
N MET A 166 -5.73 -12.05 20.76
CA MET A 166 -5.13 -11.12 21.72
C MET A 166 -6.06 -9.96 22.15
N HIS A 167 -7.32 -9.92 21.68
CA HIS A 167 -8.28 -8.95 22.20
C HIS A 167 -8.69 -9.28 23.64
N GLY A 168 -8.62 -8.28 24.51
CA GLY A 168 -8.93 -8.40 25.94
C GLY A 168 -10.42 -8.65 26.18
N MET A 169 -10.80 -9.88 26.49
CA MET A 169 -12.19 -10.24 26.80
C MET A 169 -12.23 -11.27 27.91
N SER A 170 -13.13 -11.11 28.89
CA SER A 170 -13.18 -11.96 30.08
C SER A 170 -13.24 -13.47 29.77
N ASN A 171 -13.87 -13.85 28.66
CA ASN A 171 -14.01 -15.24 28.20
C ASN A 171 -12.91 -15.69 27.20
N ASN A 172 -11.90 -14.87 26.90
CA ASN A 172 -10.82 -15.26 26.00
C ASN A 172 -9.92 -16.31 26.69
N THR A 173 -9.82 -17.50 26.09
CA THR A 173 -9.05 -18.64 26.61
C THR A 173 -7.90 -19.04 25.69
N PHE A 174 -7.44 -18.15 24.83
CA PHE A 174 -6.38 -18.44 23.87
C PHE A 174 -5.07 -18.91 24.55
N THR A 175 -4.70 -18.28 25.67
CA THR A 175 -3.51 -18.61 26.46
C THR A 175 -3.90 -19.13 27.85
N ALA A 176 -2.92 -19.62 28.63
CA ALA A 176 -3.15 -20.05 30.02
C ALA A 176 -3.66 -18.91 30.92
N TRP A 177 -3.15 -17.69 30.72
CA TRP A 177 -3.64 -16.49 31.42
C TRP A 177 -4.96 -15.99 30.81
N GLY A 178 -5.18 -16.30 29.53
CA GLY A 178 -6.23 -15.70 28.72
C GLY A 178 -5.96 -14.21 28.55
N PRO A 179 -5.98 -13.65 27.33
CA PRO A 179 -6.05 -12.20 27.16
C PRO A 179 -7.41 -11.69 27.65
N ARG A 180 -7.61 -11.67 28.98
CA ARG A 180 -8.91 -11.40 29.61
C ARG A 180 -9.20 -9.93 29.79
N THR A 181 -8.15 -9.13 29.80
CA THR A 181 -8.20 -7.69 29.96
C THR A 181 -7.26 -7.03 28.95
N TYR A 182 -7.52 -5.77 28.62
CA TYR A 182 -6.58 -4.98 27.80
C TYR A 182 -5.22 -4.83 28.47
N ALA A 183 -5.20 -4.74 29.81
CA ALA A 183 -3.98 -4.62 30.60
C ALA A 183 -3.09 -5.87 30.47
N ALA A 184 -3.68 -7.08 30.49
CA ALA A 184 -2.92 -8.32 30.36
C ALA A 184 -2.27 -8.44 28.97
N ALA A 185 -3.02 -8.13 27.91
CA ALA A 185 -2.49 -8.10 26.55
C ALA A 185 -1.39 -7.04 26.38
N ALA A 186 -1.60 -5.84 26.92
CA ALA A 186 -0.62 -4.76 26.89
C ALA A 186 0.66 -5.08 27.67
N GLU A 187 0.55 -5.68 28.86
CA GLU A 187 1.69 -6.11 29.66
C GLU A 187 2.52 -7.15 28.91
N PHE A 188 1.86 -8.18 28.36
CA PHE A 188 2.55 -9.20 27.57
C PHE A 188 3.30 -8.57 26.39
N THR A 189 2.63 -7.76 25.56
CA THR A 189 3.24 -7.17 24.37
C THR A 189 4.43 -6.26 24.71
N ALA A 190 4.29 -5.41 25.74
CA ALA A 190 5.36 -4.50 26.14
C ALA A 190 6.57 -5.25 26.75
N GLN A 191 6.31 -6.28 27.56
CA GLN A 191 7.38 -7.11 28.14
C GLN A 191 8.05 -8.00 27.09
N LEU A 192 7.31 -8.50 26.10
CA LEU A 192 7.87 -9.22 24.95
C LEU A 192 8.88 -8.34 24.19
N LEU A 193 8.52 -7.10 23.89
CA LEU A 193 9.42 -6.15 23.22
C LEU A 193 10.64 -5.78 24.08
N LYS A 194 10.45 -5.64 25.40
CA LYS A 194 11.52 -5.27 26.34
C LYS A 194 12.50 -6.42 26.59
N LEU A 195 12.00 -7.61 26.88
CA LEU A 195 12.80 -8.76 27.31
C LEU A 195 13.28 -9.60 26.12
N GLY A 196 12.52 -9.60 25.02
CA GLY A 196 12.82 -10.41 23.84
C GLY A 196 13.94 -9.85 23.00
N PHE A 197 14.26 -8.55 23.14
CA PHE A 197 15.15 -7.82 22.23
C PHE A 197 16.03 -6.81 22.99
N SER A 198 17.30 -6.78 22.65
CA SER A 198 18.19 -5.65 22.98
C SER A 198 17.75 -4.37 22.25
N ASP A 199 18.24 -3.22 22.70
CA ASP A 199 17.91 -1.94 22.08
C ASP A 199 18.33 -1.87 20.59
N ASP A 200 19.42 -2.54 20.21
CA ASP A 200 19.96 -2.54 18.85
C ASP A 200 19.17 -3.39 17.86
N GLU A 201 18.32 -4.31 18.34
CA GLU A 201 17.56 -5.23 17.48
C GLU A 201 16.05 -5.13 17.64
N ARG A 202 15.56 -4.44 18.68
CA ARG A 202 14.13 -4.34 18.97
C ARG A 202 13.37 -3.79 17.76
N PRO A 203 12.29 -4.48 17.32
CA PRO A 203 11.39 -3.97 16.28
C PRO A 203 10.98 -2.54 16.59
N ARG A 204 11.19 -1.63 15.63
CA ARG A 204 10.85 -0.22 15.79
C ARG A 204 9.34 0.01 15.68
N TYR A 205 8.61 -0.90 15.04
CA TYR A 205 7.21 -0.68 14.68
C TYR A 205 6.32 -1.78 15.27
N LEU A 206 5.26 -1.36 15.95
CA LEU A 206 4.19 -2.21 16.44
C LEU A 206 2.85 -1.75 15.87
N GLU A 207 2.22 -2.57 15.05
CA GLU A 207 0.78 -2.49 14.81
C GLU A 207 0.06 -3.30 15.90
N VAL A 208 -0.86 -2.69 16.64
CA VAL A 208 -1.50 -3.41 17.75
C VAL A 208 -2.28 -4.63 17.27
N PHE A 209 -3.06 -4.48 16.20
CA PHE A 209 -3.85 -5.57 15.64
C PHE A 209 -3.84 -5.60 14.12
N ASN A 210 -3.92 -6.82 13.58
CA ASN A 210 -4.16 -7.07 12.18
C ASN A 210 -5.67 -7.09 11.90
N GLU A 211 -6.16 -6.13 11.13
CA GLU A 211 -7.52 -6.11 10.59
C GLU A 211 -8.65 -6.30 11.65
N PRO A 212 -8.63 -5.54 12.76
CA PRO A 212 -9.53 -5.75 13.88
C PRO A 212 -11.01 -5.50 13.56
N PHE A 213 -11.35 -4.45 12.82
CA PHE A 213 -12.75 -4.04 12.70
C PHE A 213 -13.60 -4.97 11.83
N VAL A 214 -13.01 -5.60 10.81
CA VAL A 214 -13.70 -6.62 10.01
C VAL A 214 -13.96 -7.91 10.81
N LYS A 215 -13.27 -8.10 11.94
CA LYS A 215 -13.42 -9.25 12.84
C LYS A 215 -14.27 -8.96 14.07
N ALA A 216 -14.57 -7.69 14.36
CA ALA A 216 -15.23 -7.26 15.59
C ALA A 216 -16.50 -8.06 15.92
N LYS A 217 -17.38 -8.27 14.92
CA LYS A 217 -18.60 -9.06 15.10
C LYS A 217 -18.32 -10.54 15.43
N LYS A 218 -17.33 -11.15 14.77
CA LYS A 218 -16.96 -12.56 14.96
C LYS A 218 -16.44 -12.80 16.38
N ILE A 219 -15.72 -11.84 16.93
CA ILE A 219 -15.13 -11.93 18.28
C ILE A 219 -16.00 -11.22 19.33
N HIS A 220 -17.25 -10.89 18.99
CA HIS A 220 -18.24 -10.30 19.90
C HIS A 220 -17.80 -8.99 20.60
N THR A 221 -17.15 -8.09 19.85
CA THR A 221 -16.68 -6.79 20.35
C THR A 221 -17.10 -5.63 19.42
N THR A 222 -16.72 -4.40 19.75
CA THR A 222 -17.00 -3.19 18.97
C THR A 222 -15.72 -2.51 18.45
N VAL A 223 -15.89 -1.60 17.49
CA VAL A 223 -14.80 -0.76 16.96
C VAL A 223 -14.19 0.09 18.09
N GLU A 224 -15.02 0.64 18.97
CA GLU A 224 -14.60 1.44 20.11
C GLU A 224 -13.78 0.62 21.09
N ALA A 225 -14.23 -0.58 21.47
CA ALA A 225 -13.51 -1.47 22.37
C ALA A 225 -12.13 -1.87 21.82
N LEU A 226 -12.05 -2.19 20.52
CA LEU A 226 -10.78 -2.46 19.85
C LEU A 226 -9.88 -1.23 19.83
N SER A 227 -10.44 -0.04 19.59
CA SER A 227 -9.71 1.24 19.61
C SER A 227 -9.17 1.56 21.00
N GLU A 228 -9.96 1.34 22.06
CA GLU A 228 -9.51 1.53 23.44
C GLU A 228 -8.37 0.58 23.83
N GLN A 229 -8.38 -0.66 23.35
CA GLN A 229 -7.24 -1.54 23.58
C GLN A 229 -5.97 -1.02 22.89
N HIS A 230 -6.05 -0.38 21.72
CA HIS A 230 -4.86 0.25 21.11
C HIS A 230 -4.26 1.31 22.03
N ASN A 231 -5.08 2.12 22.71
CA ASN A 231 -4.61 3.09 23.71
C ASN A 231 -3.87 2.42 24.87
N VAL A 232 -4.44 1.35 25.43
CA VAL A 232 -3.85 0.63 26.57
C VAL A 232 -2.51 0.01 26.20
N VAL A 233 -2.44 -0.64 25.03
CA VAL A 233 -1.20 -1.21 24.50
C VAL A 233 -0.16 -0.14 24.25
N ALA A 234 -0.50 0.94 23.55
CA ALA A 234 0.44 2.01 23.23
C ALA A 234 1.04 2.67 24.47
N LYS A 235 0.21 2.96 25.49
CA LYS A 235 0.70 3.52 26.76
C LYS A 235 1.70 2.58 27.43
N ARG A 236 1.36 1.29 27.55
CA ARG A 236 2.23 0.34 28.23
C ARG A 236 3.53 0.06 27.47
N VAL A 237 3.47 -0.02 26.14
CA VAL A 237 4.66 -0.15 25.30
C VAL A 237 5.56 1.07 25.44
N LYS A 238 5.02 2.29 25.42
CA LYS A 238 5.80 3.52 25.58
C LYS A 238 6.43 3.65 26.97
N GLU A 239 5.80 3.12 28.02
CA GLU A 239 6.38 3.05 29.36
C GLU A 239 7.63 2.17 29.44
N LEU A 240 7.65 1.05 28.73
CA LEU A 240 8.73 0.04 28.82
C LEU A 240 9.77 0.16 27.72
N THR A 241 9.36 0.59 26.53
CA THR A 241 10.17 0.66 25.31
C THR A 241 9.78 1.93 24.52
N PRO A 242 10.16 3.14 24.99
CA PRO A 242 9.69 4.42 24.44
C PRO A 242 10.07 4.67 22.97
N GLU A 243 11.10 3.98 22.46
CA GLU A 243 11.56 4.08 21.07
C GLU A 243 10.70 3.28 20.07
N VAL A 244 9.80 2.42 20.55
CA VAL A 244 8.89 1.65 19.69
C VAL A 244 7.73 2.56 19.27
N LEU A 245 7.58 2.74 17.96
CA LEU A 245 6.44 3.42 17.37
C LEU A 245 5.25 2.48 17.37
N VAL A 246 4.13 2.91 17.94
CA VAL A 246 2.90 2.14 18.01
C VAL A 246 1.84 2.77 17.12
N GLY A 247 1.20 1.96 16.28
CA GLY A 247 0.18 2.43 15.35
C GLY A 247 -0.93 1.43 15.10
N GLY A 248 -1.84 1.83 14.23
CA GLY A 248 -3.01 1.03 13.88
C GLY A 248 -3.97 1.74 12.93
N TYR A 249 -5.07 1.09 12.56
CA TYR A 249 -5.51 -0.22 13.04
C TYR A 249 -5.25 -1.35 12.03
N ALA A 250 -4.36 -1.18 11.06
CA ALA A 250 -4.18 -2.12 9.94
C ALA A 250 -5.51 -2.38 9.23
N ALA A 251 -6.17 -1.32 8.77
CA ALA A 251 -7.50 -1.37 8.18
C ALA A 251 -7.58 -2.28 6.94
N ALA A 252 -8.34 -3.38 7.03
CA ALA A 252 -8.60 -4.28 5.89
C ALA A 252 -9.54 -3.71 4.83
N TRP A 253 -10.45 -2.81 5.24
CA TRP A 253 -11.54 -2.29 4.42
C TRP A 253 -11.48 -0.77 4.35
N VAL A 254 -10.83 -0.27 3.31
CA VAL A 254 -10.61 1.16 3.03
C VAL A 254 -11.54 1.70 1.94
N GLU A 255 -12.76 1.17 1.82
CA GLU A 255 -13.85 1.79 1.04
C GLU A 255 -14.52 2.89 1.88
N VAL A 256 -13.72 3.89 2.27
CA VAL A 256 -14.07 4.95 3.23
C VAL A 256 -15.30 5.77 2.81
N GLU A 257 -15.57 5.83 1.52
CA GLU A 257 -16.72 6.50 0.92
C GLU A 257 -18.04 5.72 1.07
N ASP A 258 -18.00 4.44 1.47
CA ASP A 258 -19.19 3.60 1.60
C ASP A 258 -20.23 4.23 2.54
N ARG A 259 -21.52 4.07 2.16
CA ARG A 259 -22.68 4.67 2.84
C ARG A 259 -22.54 6.20 3.00
N ASN A 260 -22.14 6.88 1.92
CA ASN A 260 -21.90 8.34 1.90
C ASN A 260 -20.95 8.79 3.02
N PHE A 261 -19.82 8.10 3.13
CA PHE A 261 -18.81 8.26 4.19
C PHE A 261 -19.24 7.86 5.61
N GLY A 262 -20.39 7.18 5.77
CA GLY A 262 -20.75 6.55 7.04
C GLY A 262 -19.77 5.46 7.47
N HIS A 263 -19.09 4.81 6.52
CA HIS A 263 -17.97 3.89 6.82
C HIS A 263 -16.77 4.63 7.42
N TRP A 264 -16.33 5.72 6.79
CA TRP A 264 -15.29 6.60 7.34
C TRP A 264 -15.61 7.02 8.78
N ASP A 265 -16.82 7.55 9.00
CA ASP A 265 -17.24 8.08 10.31
C ASP A 265 -17.24 7.01 11.39
N SER A 266 -17.75 5.81 11.09
CA SER A 266 -17.90 4.75 12.08
C SER A 266 -16.62 3.97 12.38
N TRP A 267 -15.62 3.99 11.48
CA TRP A 267 -14.42 3.15 11.59
C TRP A 267 -13.13 3.97 11.72
N GLN A 268 -12.63 4.53 10.61
CA GLN A 268 -11.34 5.21 10.60
C GLN A 268 -11.37 6.49 11.44
N LYS A 269 -12.42 7.29 11.31
CA LYS A 269 -12.60 8.51 12.12
C LYS A 269 -12.77 8.16 13.60
N THR A 270 -13.63 7.20 13.93
CA THR A 270 -13.80 6.68 15.30
C THR A 270 -12.48 6.24 15.93
N PHE A 271 -11.67 5.46 15.18
CA PHE A 271 -10.36 5.02 15.65
C PHE A 271 -9.44 6.21 15.94
N MET A 272 -9.35 7.17 15.03
CA MET A 272 -8.54 8.37 15.21
C MET A 272 -9.02 9.20 16.41
N ASP A 273 -10.33 9.33 16.60
CA ASP A 273 -10.90 10.07 17.73
C ASP A 273 -10.63 9.42 19.09
N ILE A 274 -10.64 8.09 19.15
CA ILE A 274 -10.43 7.32 20.39
C ILE A 274 -8.94 7.12 20.68
N ALA A 275 -8.21 6.56 19.72
CA ALA A 275 -6.85 6.09 19.91
C ALA A 275 -5.77 7.02 19.34
N GLY A 276 -6.16 7.90 18.42
CA GLY A 276 -5.24 8.63 17.56
C GLY A 276 -4.21 9.47 18.32
N GLU A 277 -4.53 10.02 19.49
CA GLU A 277 -3.58 10.79 20.31
C GLU A 277 -2.35 9.95 20.70
N ASN A 278 -2.56 8.69 21.09
CA ASN A 278 -1.48 7.80 21.54
C ASN A 278 -0.80 7.03 20.40
N MET A 279 -1.32 7.08 19.17
CA MET A 279 -0.70 6.46 18.00
C MET A 279 0.41 7.34 17.42
N ASP A 280 1.52 6.74 17.03
CA ASP A 280 2.62 7.39 16.33
C ASP A 280 2.41 7.40 14.82
N PHE A 281 1.63 6.43 14.30
CA PHE A 281 1.25 6.34 12.89
C PHE A 281 -0.13 5.69 12.71
N PHE A 282 -0.76 5.95 11.55
CA PHE A 282 -1.96 5.24 11.12
C PHE A 282 -1.61 4.20 10.07
N SER A 283 -2.30 3.06 10.06
CA SER A 283 -2.01 1.98 9.11
C SER A 283 -3.23 1.34 8.49
N TYR A 284 -3.06 0.91 7.24
CA TYR A 284 -4.10 0.25 6.46
C TYR A 284 -3.54 -0.69 5.40
N HIS A 285 -4.38 -1.62 4.96
CA HIS A 285 -4.09 -2.50 3.83
C HIS A 285 -4.82 -1.99 2.59
N ILE A 286 -4.17 -2.07 1.43
CA ILE A 286 -4.76 -1.59 0.17
C ILE A 286 -4.52 -2.57 -0.97
N TYR A 287 -5.61 -3.19 -1.41
CA TYR A 287 -5.57 -4.19 -2.48
C TYR A 287 -6.47 -3.79 -3.65
N ASP A 288 -6.00 -4.03 -4.87
CA ASP A 288 -6.88 -4.21 -6.02
C ASP A 288 -7.64 -5.53 -5.86
N GLY A 289 -8.96 -5.52 -6.08
CA GLY A 289 -9.85 -6.64 -5.77
C GLY A 289 -10.60 -6.43 -4.45
N VAL A 290 -10.98 -7.52 -3.76
CA VAL A 290 -11.56 -7.45 -2.40
C VAL A 290 -10.63 -8.15 -1.44
N ASN A 291 -10.41 -7.53 -0.29
CA ASN A 291 -9.83 -8.20 0.86
C ASN A 291 -10.89 -9.01 1.62
N VAL A 292 -11.27 -8.59 2.82
CA VAL A 292 -12.31 -9.25 3.61
C VAL A 292 -13.70 -8.71 3.25
N MET A 293 -13.80 -7.39 3.04
CA MET A 293 -15.04 -6.70 2.70
C MET A 293 -14.78 -5.62 1.64
N GLY A 294 -15.82 -5.27 0.87
CA GLY A 294 -15.80 -4.21 -0.14
C GLY A 294 -16.05 -4.69 -1.57
N SER A 295 -15.91 -3.76 -2.51
CA SER A 295 -16.14 -3.97 -3.95
C SER A 295 -14.89 -4.56 -4.66
N PRO A 296 -15.02 -5.60 -5.52
CA PRO A 296 -13.90 -6.28 -6.21
C PRO A 296 -13.30 -5.42 -7.32
N ARG A 297 -12.64 -4.32 -6.97
CA ARG A 297 -12.20 -3.30 -7.92
C ARG A 297 -10.84 -2.74 -7.58
N ASN A 298 -10.25 -2.05 -8.54
CA ASN A 298 -8.94 -1.46 -8.39
C ASN A 298 -8.97 -0.30 -7.38
N ARG A 299 -7.83 -0.11 -6.75
CA ARG A 299 -7.48 1.02 -5.89
C ARG A 299 -6.24 1.76 -6.41
N THR A 300 -5.44 1.09 -7.24
CA THR A 300 -4.36 1.68 -8.03
C THR A 300 -4.83 2.95 -8.73
N GLY A 301 -4.06 4.04 -8.59
CA GLY A 301 -4.43 5.36 -9.09
C GLY A 301 -5.21 6.19 -8.07
N SER A 302 -6.18 6.96 -8.56
CA SER A 302 -6.85 8.05 -7.85
C SER A 302 -7.49 7.65 -6.51
N ASN A 303 -7.99 6.41 -6.38
CA ASN A 303 -8.61 5.94 -5.14
C ASN A 303 -7.61 5.86 -3.99
N SER A 304 -6.42 5.29 -4.22
CA SER A 304 -5.36 5.20 -3.19
C SER A 304 -4.91 6.57 -2.69
N GLU A 305 -4.77 7.54 -3.60
CA GLU A 305 -4.44 8.93 -3.30
C GLU A 305 -5.54 9.60 -2.44
N ALA A 306 -6.82 9.38 -2.76
CA ALA A 306 -7.93 9.97 -2.03
C ALA A 306 -8.07 9.43 -0.60
N ILE A 307 -7.81 8.13 -0.39
CA ILE A 307 -7.83 7.51 0.94
C ILE A 307 -6.76 8.14 1.84
N MET A 308 -5.54 8.28 1.31
CA MET A 308 -4.43 8.93 2.02
C MET A 308 -4.74 10.40 2.32
N ASP A 309 -5.18 11.17 1.33
CA ASP A 309 -5.49 12.60 1.50
C ASP A 309 -6.60 12.81 2.55
N LEU A 310 -7.59 11.91 2.64
CA LEU A 310 -8.66 11.99 3.64
C LEU A 310 -8.13 11.72 5.05
N ILE A 311 -7.33 10.67 5.24
CA ILE A 311 -6.72 10.35 6.54
C ILE A 311 -5.81 11.50 6.99
N ASP A 312 -4.94 11.99 6.10
CA ASP A 312 -4.02 13.08 6.40
C ASP A 312 -4.74 14.39 6.73
N SER A 313 -5.79 14.73 5.97
CA SER A 313 -6.57 15.95 6.21
C SER A 313 -7.24 15.92 7.57
N TYR A 314 -7.89 14.80 7.93
CA TYR A 314 -8.50 14.67 9.25
C TYR A 314 -7.46 14.64 10.38
N SER A 315 -6.33 13.96 10.14
CA SER A 315 -5.20 13.92 11.07
C SER A 315 -4.67 15.33 11.36
N HIS A 316 -4.47 16.14 10.31
CA HIS A 316 -4.06 17.54 10.45
C HIS A 316 -5.08 18.38 11.21
N ILE A 317 -6.38 18.25 10.88
CA ILE A 317 -7.46 18.98 11.57
C ILE A 317 -7.52 18.60 13.06
N LYS A 318 -7.39 17.32 13.37
CA LYS A 318 -7.56 16.79 14.74
C LYS A 318 -6.34 17.00 15.62
N PHE A 319 -5.14 16.77 15.09
CA PHE A 319 -3.89 16.70 15.84
C PHE A 319 -2.92 17.84 15.53
N GLY A 320 -3.27 18.75 14.60
CA GLY A 320 -2.40 19.82 14.11
C GLY A 320 -1.29 19.33 13.17
N VAL A 321 -1.18 18.03 12.93
CA VAL A 321 -0.19 17.39 12.07
C VAL A 321 -0.83 16.20 11.37
N ALA A 322 -0.50 16.01 10.10
CA ALA A 322 -0.80 14.75 9.44
C ALA A 322 0.21 13.70 9.93
N LYS A 323 -0.18 12.88 10.91
CA LYS A 323 0.66 11.79 11.42
C LYS A 323 1.09 10.85 10.29
N PRO A 324 2.29 10.25 10.35
CA PRO A 324 2.75 9.33 9.32
C PRO A 324 1.80 8.15 9.11
N LEU A 325 1.87 7.56 7.90
CA LEU A 325 1.10 6.41 7.48
C LEU A 325 2.00 5.18 7.34
N MET A 326 1.41 3.99 7.42
CA MET A 326 2.08 2.74 7.09
C MET A 326 1.13 1.85 6.29
N ILE A 327 1.60 1.35 5.15
CA ILE A 327 0.85 0.37 4.35
C ILE A 327 1.49 -0.99 4.59
N THR A 328 0.92 -1.74 5.52
CA THR A 328 1.51 -2.99 5.97
C THR A 328 1.18 -4.18 5.10
N GLU A 329 0.23 -4.02 4.18
CA GLU A 329 -0.05 -4.95 3.09
C GLU A 329 -0.62 -4.21 1.87
N TYR A 330 -0.05 -4.44 0.68
CA TYR A 330 -0.63 -3.98 -0.58
C TYR A 330 -0.44 -4.97 -1.74
N GLY A 331 -1.19 -4.77 -2.82
CA GLY A 331 -1.07 -5.53 -4.06
C GLY A 331 -2.43 -5.85 -4.67
N LYS A 332 -2.60 -7.09 -5.14
CA LYS A 332 -3.86 -7.60 -5.70
C LYS A 332 -4.32 -8.86 -5.00
N ILE A 333 -5.59 -8.91 -4.62
CA ILE A 333 -6.21 -10.15 -4.20
C ILE A 333 -6.85 -10.81 -5.42
N PRO A 334 -6.41 -12.03 -5.79
CA PRO A 334 -6.92 -12.69 -6.97
C PRO A 334 -8.38 -13.12 -6.79
N LYS A 335 -9.10 -13.24 -7.91
CA LYS A 335 -10.48 -13.71 -7.95
C LYS A 335 -10.57 -15.10 -7.32
N GLY A 336 -11.40 -15.25 -6.28
CA GLY A 336 -11.55 -16.50 -5.53
C GLY A 336 -11.45 -16.24 -4.02
N ASN A 337 -10.25 -15.89 -3.53
CA ASN A 337 -9.90 -15.46 -2.17
C ASN A 337 -8.36 -15.52 -2.00
N MET A 338 -7.85 -15.25 -0.79
CA MET A 338 -6.44 -15.46 -0.39
C MET A 338 -6.16 -16.91 0.09
N GLY A 339 -6.99 -17.88 -0.29
CA GLY A 339 -6.84 -19.28 0.10
C GLY A 339 -5.86 -20.05 -0.78
N THR A 340 -5.92 -21.37 -0.67
CA THR A 340 -5.09 -22.31 -1.43
C THR A 340 -5.55 -22.37 -2.89
N LEU A 341 -4.64 -22.10 -3.82
CA LEU A 341 -4.90 -22.05 -5.26
C LEU A 341 -3.76 -22.74 -6.04
N PRO A 342 -4.06 -23.35 -7.21
CA PRO A 342 -3.02 -23.81 -8.13
C PRO A 342 -2.24 -22.62 -8.69
N TYR A 343 -0.94 -22.79 -8.93
CA TYR A 343 -0.07 -21.76 -9.51
C TYR A 343 -0.58 -21.25 -10.88
N SER A 344 -0.50 -19.95 -11.11
CA SER A 344 -0.82 -19.33 -12.40
C SER A 344 0.08 -18.13 -12.65
N ALA A 345 0.86 -18.18 -13.74
CA ALA A 345 1.71 -17.08 -14.17
C ALA A 345 0.89 -15.84 -14.59
N GLU A 346 -0.27 -16.04 -15.23
CA GLU A 346 -1.19 -14.96 -15.60
C GLU A 346 -1.70 -14.21 -14.36
N ARG A 347 -2.00 -14.96 -13.28
CA ARG A 347 -2.39 -14.36 -12.01
C ARG A 347 -1.24 -13.55 -11.42
N SER A 348 -0.01 -14.09 -11.43
CA SER A 348 1.18 -13.35 -11.00
C SER A 348 1.39 -12.07 -11.82
N ALA A 349 1.13 -12.08 -13.13
CA ALA A 349 1.18 -10.89 -13.97
C ALA A 349 0.23 -9.79 -13.46
N GLY A 350 -1.03 -10.16 -13.19
CA GLY A 350 -2.00 -9.23 -12.61
C GLY A 350 -1.64 -8.73 -11.20
N MET A 351 -0.99 -9.56 -10.38
CA MET A 351 -0.51 -9.17 -9.05
C MET A 351 0.66 -8.19 -9.12
N LEU A 352 1.58 -8.42 -10.07
CA LEU A 352 2.70 -7.51 -10.33
C LEU A 352 2.22 -6.17 -10.86
N TYR A 353 1.21 -6.11 -11.74
CA TYR A 353 0.62 -4.84 -12.18
C TYR A 353 0.19 -3.99 -10.99
N SER A 354 -0.65 -4.54 -10.10
CA SER A 354 -1.17 -3.80 -8.95
C SER A 354 -0.06 -3.40 -7.98
N ALA A 355 0.87 -4.31 -7.67
CA ALA A 355 1.98 -4.00 -6.78
C ALA A 355 2.89 -2.89 -7.34
N MET A 356 3.19 -2.93 -8.65
CA MET A 356 3.97 -1.90 -9.31
C MET A 356 3.24 -0.56 -9.37
N GLY A 357 1.95 -0.55 -9.75
CA GLY A 357 1.16 0.68 -9.89
C GLY A 357 0.94 1.38 -8.56
N GLN A 358 0.64 0.61 -7.50
CA GLN A 358 0.51 1.13 -6.15
C GLN A 358 1.85 1.66 -5.63
N LEU A 359 2.96 0.92 -5.83
CA LEU A 359 4.29 1.43 -5.45
C LEU A 359 4.63 2.74 -6.17
N MET A 360 4.39 2.82 -7.49
CA MET A 360 4.63 4.05 -8.25
C MET A 360 3.83 5.24 -7.73
N THR A 361 2.67 5.00 -7.09
CA THR A 361 1.93 6.02 -6.35
C THR A 361 2.67 6.36 -5.05
N PHE A 362 3.00 5.37 -4.22
CA PHE A 362 3.62 5.58 -2.90
C PHE A 362 4.98 6.29 -2.95
N LEU A 363 5.74 6.13 -4.05
CA LEU A 363 7.01 6.84 -4.27
C LEU A 363 6.86 8.37 -4.36
N ASP A 364 5.65 8.91 -4.56
CA ASP A 364 5.38 10.35 -4.47
C ASP A 364 5.18 10.86 -3.03
N HIS A 365 5.19 9.97 -2.04
CA HIS A 365 4.83 10.26 -0.65
C HIS A 365 5.86 9.74 0.37
N PRO A 366 7.19 9.86 0.15
CA PRO A 366 8.18 9.34 1.08
C PRO A 366 8.21 10.06 2.43
N ASP A 367 7.63 11.26 2.52
CA ASP A 367 7.42 11.99 3.78
C ASP A 367 6.20 11.51 4.57
N ARG A 368 5.23 10.89 3.89
CA ARG A 368 3.98 10.42 4.51
C ARG A 368 4.10 9.00 5.00
N PHE A 369 4.70 8.11 4.22
CA PHE A 369 4.81 6.70 4.59
C PHE A 369 6.06 6.42 5.43
N ILE A 370 5.92 5.68 6.53
CA ILE A 370 7.07 5.11 7.25
C ILE A 370 7.61 3.91 6.46
N LYS A 371 6.71 3.07 5.97
CA LYS A 371 6.99 1.84 5.23
C LYS A 371 5.76 1.42 4.44
N VAL A 372 5.99 0.84 3.26
CA VAL A 372 4.97 0.15 2.46
C VAL A 372 5.44 -1.27 2.18
N ILE A 373 4.53 -2.25 2.29
CA ILE A 373 4.88 -3.67 2.24
C ILE A 373 3.99 -4.40 1.24
N PRO A 374 4.51 -4.84 0.08
CA PRO A 374 3.74 -5.68 -0.81
C PRO A 374 3.45 -6.98 -0.07
N PHE A 375 2.23 -7.50 -0.20
CA PHE A 375 1.87 -8.78 0.41
C PHE A 375 2.45 -9.92 -0.40
N PHE A 376 3.78 -10.01 -0.41
CA PHE A 376 4.56 -11.12 -0.94
C PHE A 376 5.24 -11.80 0.24
N LEU A 377 5.02 -13.09 0.38
CA LEU A 377 5.54 -13.94 1.44
C LEU A 377 6.78 -14.68 0.93
N GLY A 378 7.66 -15.15 1.83
CA GLY A 378 8.75 -16.06 1.50
C GLY A 378 8.25 -17.44 1.05
N ARG A 379 8.52 -18.47 1.85
CA ARG A 379 7.98 -19.83 1.62
C ARG A 379 6.61 -20.04 2.27
N ALA A 380 6.37 -19.43 3.43
CA ALA A 380 5.14 -19.50 4.22
C ALA A 380 4.47 -20.90 4.19
N THR A 381 5.17 -21.90 4.74
CA THR A 381 4.82 -23.31 4.59
C THR A 381 3.47 -23.66 5.26
N TRP A 382 3.05 -22.87 6.23
CA TRP A 382 1.74 -22.96 6.87
C TRP A 382 0.56 -22.78 5.90
N THR A 383 0.77 -22.17 4.73
CA THR A 383 -0.30 -21.90 3.75
C THR A 383 -0.78 -23.13 2.97
N TYR A 384 -0.02 -24.22 3.02
CA TYR A 384 -0.36 -25.48 2.34
C TYR A 384 -1.46 -26.26 3.07
N ASP A 385 -1.59 -26.06 4.38
CA ASP A 385 -2.53 -26.78 5.25
C ASP A 385 -3.76 -25.93 5.65
N MET A 386 -4.04 -24.85 4.90
CA MET A 386 -5.17 -23.96 5.17
C MET A 386 -6.54 -24.56 4.81
N THR A 387 -6.57 -25.65 4.04
CA THR A 387 -7.79 -26.38 3.67
C THR A 387 -7.85 -27.72 4.42
N LYS A 388 -9.06 -28.25 4.58
CA LYS A 388 -9.24 -29.59 5.21
C LYS A 388 -8.61 -30.71 4.39
N ASP A 389 -8.62 -30.55 3.06
CA ASP A 389 -8.10 -31.50 2.09
C ASP A 389 -7.03 -30.80 1.23
N PRO A 390 -5.78 -30.72 1.71
CA PRO A 390 -4.71 -30.01 1.01
C PRO A 390 -4.33 -30.74 -0.28
N VAL A 391 -4.23 -29.99 -1.38
CA VAL A 391 -3.79 -30.52 -2.68
C VAL A 391 -2.28 -30.29 -2.83
N PRO A 392 -1.47 -31.33 -3.08
CA PRO A 392 -0.03 -31.18 -3.22
C PRO A 392 0.36 -30.12 -4.26
N GLY A 393 1.15 -29.13 -3.81
CA GLY A 393 1.65 -28.05 -4.65
C GLY A 393 0.71 -26.84 -4.80
N GLU A 394 -0.51 -26.90 -4.28
CA GLU A 394 -1.38 -25.74 -4.15
C GLU A 394 -1.13 -25.03 -2.82
N ALA A 395 -1.13 -23.70 -2.85
CA ALA A 395 -0.90 -22.86 -1.68
C ALA A 395 -1.51 -21.47 -1.87
N ASN A 396 -1.34 -20.62 -0.87
CA ASN A 396 -1.64 -19.21 -1.01
C ASN A 396 -0.87 -18.60 -2.22
N PRO A 397 -1.48 -17.68 -3.00
CA PRO A 397 -0.89 -17.19 -4.25
C PRO A 397 0.27 -16.19 -4.08
N PHE A 398 0.59 -15.76 -2.87
CA PHE A 398 1.52 -14.66 -2.57
C PHE A 398 2.98 -15.08 -2.34
N LEU A 399 3.34 -16.33 -2.62
CA LEU A 399 4.68 -16.88 -2.29
C LEU A 399 5.74 -16.49 -3.31
N LEU A 400 6.93 -16.08 -2.86
CA LEU A 400 8.13 -15.98 -3.71
C LEU A 400 8.67 -17.34 -4.11
N TRP A 401 8.55 -18.34 -3.23
CA TRP A 401 8.89 -19.71 -3.53
C TRP A 401 7.73 -20.63 -3.16
N ARG A 402 7.29 -21.43 -4.12
CA ARG A 402 6.24 -22.42 -3.90
C ARG A 402 6.82 -23.82 -3.96
N LYS A 403 6.26 -24.69 -3.13
CA LYS A 403 6.40 -26.13 -3.23
C LYS A 403 5.64 -26.67 -4.45
N THR A 404 6.27 -27.52 -5.24
CA THR A 404 5.66 -28.32 -6.31
C THR A 404 4.99 -29.58 -5.74
N ALA A 405 4.21 -30.29 -6.55
CA ALA A 405 3.48 -31.49 -6.10
C ALA A 405 4.40 -32.62 -5.61
N ASP A 406 5.62 -32.71 -6.14
CA ASP A 406 6.69 -33.65 -5.73
C ASP A 406 7.51 -33.15 -4.53
N GLY A 407 7.25 -31.93 -4.06
CA GLY A 407 7.79 -31.39 -2.82
C GLY A 407 9.00 -30.47 -2.92
N ALA A 408 9.51 -30.20 -4.14
CA ALA A 408 10.60 -29.25 -4.36
C ALA A 408 10.12 -27.79 -4.27
N PHE A 409 10.97 -26.86 -3.82
CA PHE A 409 10.66 -25.43 -3.90
C PHE A 409 11.17 -24.83 -5.21
N VAL A 410 10.31 -24.05 -5.87
CA VAL A 410 10.62 -23.30 -7.09
C VAL A 410 10.20 -21.84 -6.93
N GLU A 411 11.01 -20.94 -7.49
CA GLU A 411 10.73 -19.51 -7.53
C GLU A 411 9.47 -19.23 -8.36
N THR A 412 8.68 -18.26 -7.93
CA THR A 412 7.49 -17.78 -8.64
C THR A 412 7.79 -16.47 -9.38
N ASP A 413 6.92 -16.12 -10.32
CA ASP A 413 7.02 -14.85 -11.04
C ASP A 413 6.95 -13.59 -10.14
N LEU A 414 6.52 -13.70 -8.86
CA LEU A 414 6.44 -12.54 -7.97
C LEU A 414 7.82 -11.95 -7.63
N SER A 415 8.90 -12.73 -7.75
CA SER A 415 10.26 -12.24 -7.55
C SER A 415 10.67 -11.17 -8.58
N LEU A 416 9.99 -11.13 -9.74
CA LEU A 416 10.24 -10.14 -10.78
C LEU A 416 10.00 -8.70 -10.31
N PHE A 417 9.19 -8.48 -9.27
CA PHE A 417 9.06 -7.19 -8.60
C PHE A 417 10.43 -6.70 -8.10
N TYR A 418 11.16 -7.53 -7.34
CA TYR A 418 12.46 -7.17 -6.79
C TYR A 418 13.54 -7.12 -7.87
N GLN A 419 13.51 -8.06 -8.82
CA GLN A 419 14.44 -8.05 -9.96
C GLN A 419 14.29 -6.76 -10.80
N PHE A 420 13.06 -6.23 -10.94
CA PHE A 420 12.83 -4.95 -11.59
C PHE A 420 13.49 -3.78 -10.84
N TRP A 421 13.38 -3.73 -9.51
CA TRP A 421 13.93 -2.65 -8.67
C TRP A 421 15.38 -2.85 -8.23
N LYS A 422 16.03 -3.95 -8.63
CA LYS A 422 17.42 -4.24 -8.28
C LYS A 422 18.37 -3.13 -8.72
N GLY A 423 19.22 -2.67 -7.79
CA GLY A 423 20.22 -1.62 -8.00
C GLY A 423 19.65 -0.20 -8.12
N VAL A 424 18.37 0.01 -7.82
CA VAL A 424 17.75 1.33 -7.77
C VAL A 424 17.98 1.94 -6.39
N GLU A 425 18.67 3.08 -6.39
CA GLU A 425 18.97 3.93 -5.24
C GLU A 425 19.01 5.40 -5.71
N GLY A 426 19.11 6.33 -4.76
CA GLY A 426 19.61 7.68 -5.02
C GLY A 426 18.74 8.83 -4.53
N GLU A 427 19.15 10.04 -4.92
CA GLU A 427 18.47 11.28 -4.55
C GLU A 427 17.33 11.60 -5.53
N TRP A 428 16.15 11.92 -5.00
CA TRP A 428 14.97 12.31 -5.76
C TRP A 428 15.25 13.52 -6.65
N ARG A 429 14.91 13.41 -7.94
CA ARG A 429 15.01 14.50 -8.92
C ARG A 429 13.64 14.86 -9.46
N ARG A 430 13.52 16.10 -9.90
CA ARG A 430 12.29 16.61 -10.48
C ARG A 430 11.95 15.92 -11.80
N SER A 431 10.76 15.37 -11.87
CA SER A 431 10.05 14.89 -13.06
C SER A 431 8.65 15.52 -13.13
N ALA A 432 8.01 15.43 -14.30
CA ALA A 432 6.60 15.72 -14.49
C ALA A 432 6.08 14.95 -15.69
N SER A 433 4.86 14.42 -15.60
CA SER A 433 4.11 13.82 -16.69
C SER A 433 2.97 14.76 -17.11
N SER A 434 2.62 14.78 -18.40
CA SER A 434 1.42 15.47 -18.89
C SER A 434 0.15 14.64 -18.78
N ASN A 435 0.26 13.34 -18.49
CA ASN A 435 -0.87 12.43 -18.34
C ASN A 435 -0.77 11.73 -16.97
N PRO A 436 -1.81 11.80 -16.12
CA PRO A 436 -1.78 11.24 -14.76
C PRO A 436 -1.68 9.70 -14.72
N ASP A 437 -2.03 8.99 -15.80
CA ASP A 437 -1.88 7.54 -15.92
C ASP A 437 -0.44 7.09 -16.15
N VAL A 438 0.43 7.99 -16.62
CA VAL A 438 1.85 7.68 -16.76
C VAL A 438 2.61 8.24 -15.58
N ARG A 439 2.94 7.36 -14.63
CA ARG A 439 3.71 7.71 -13.44
C ARG A 439 5.19 7.75 -13.75
N VAL A 440 5.93 8.72 -13.20
CA VAL A 440 7.35 8.91 -13.48
C VAL A 440 8.15 9.38 -12.28
N HIS A 441 9.21 8.65 -11.98
CA HIS A 441 10.17 8.96 -10.92
C HIS A 441 11.59 9.02 -11.45
N VAL A 442 12.40 9.92 -10.88
CA VAL A 442 13.81 10.06 -11.24
C VAL A 442 14.67 10.05 -9.99
N LEU A 443 15.66 9.18 -9.98
CA LEU A 443 16.64 9.04 -8.90
C LEU A 443 18.05 9.19 -9.46
N VAL A 444 18.93 9.84 -8.72
CA VAL A 444 20.36 9.91 -9.06
C VAL A 444 21.19 9.35 -7.93
N ASP A 445 21.84 8.22 -8.18
CA ASP A 445 22.81 7.59 -7.30
C ASP A 445 24.22 7.77 -7.86
N GLY A 446 24.97 8.74 -7.33
CA GLY A 446 26.33 9.04 -7.77
C GLY A 446 26.42 9.35 -9.27
N LYS A 447 26.80 8.33 -10.06
CA LYS A 447 26.92 8.41 -11.53
C LYS A 447 25.73 7.81 -12.27
N ARG A 448 24.83 7.11 -11.60
CA ARG A 448 23.67 6.47 -12.22
C ARG A 448 22.44 7.36 -12.10
N LEU A 449 21.78 7.58 -13.23
CA LEU A 449 20.44 8.16 -13.32
C LEU A 449 19.45 7.03 -13.58
N ASN A 450 18.47 6.88 -12.70
CA ASN A 450 17.37 5.93 -12.83
C ASN A 450 16.10 6.72 -13.17
N VAL A 451 15.42 6.35 -14.25
CA VAL A 451 14.10 6.89 -14.62
C VAL A 451 13.11 5.73 -14.63
N ALA A 452 12.25 5.68 -13.63
CA ALA A 452 11.19 4.69 -13.50
C ALA A 452 9.88 5.25 -14.06
N LEU A 453 9.21 4.47 -14.89
CA LEU A 453 8.01 4.82 -15.62
C LEU A 453 7.01 3.67 -15.50
N MET A 454 5.72 3.98 -15.43
CA MET A 454 4.67 2.98 -15.56
C MET A 454 3.43 3.57 -16.20
N ASN A 455 2.84 2.81 -17.13
CA ASN A 455 1.54 3.11 -17.71
C ASN A 455 0.45 2.41 -16.90
N LEU A 456 -0.42 3.16 -16.23
CA LEU A 456 -1.55 2.63 -15.48
C LEU A 456 -2.77 2.34 -16.36
N ASP A 457 -2.81 2.93 -17.57
CA ASP A 457 -3.93 2.83 -18.50
C ASP A 457 -3.99 1.44 -19.16
N VAL A 458 -5.17 1.10 -19.66
CA VAL A 458 -5.46 -0.12 -20.42
C VAL A 458 -5.00 -0.03 -21.88
N GLU A 459 -4.71 1.16 -22.36
CA GLU A 459 -4.19 1.43 -23.70
C GLU A 459 -2.69 1.71 -23.70
N ALA A 460 -2.01 1.36 -24.80
CA ALA A 460 -0.59 1.69 -24.98
C ALA A 460 -0.37 3.21 -25.12
N LYS A 461 0.80 3.68 -24.66
CA LYS A 461 1.19 5.10 -24.68
C LYS A 461 2.55 5.29 -25.34
N THR A 462 2.65 6.33 -26.15
CA THR A 462 3.92 6.81 -26.70
C THR A 462 4.48 7.90 -25.79
N ILE A 463 5.57 7.60 -25.10
CA ILE A 463 6.18 8.49 -24.09
C ILE A 463 7.28 9.32 -24.73
N HIS A 464 7.12 10.64 -24.75
CA HIS A 464 8.14 11.59 -25.20
C HIS A 464 8.98 12.08 -24.01
N LEU A 465 10.29 11.82 -24.05
CA LEU A 465 11.22 12.15 -22.97
C LEU A 465 12.00 13.42 -23.29
N THR A 466 11.90 14.41 -22.41
CA THR A 466 12.71 15.64 -22.47
C THR A 466 13.58 15.79 -21.23
N GLY A 467 14.69 16.55 -21.35
CA GLY A 467 15.59 16.83 -20.23
C GLY A 467 16.78 15.86 -20.06
N LEU A 468 16.87 14.83 -20.90
CA LEU A 468 18.04 13.93 -20.98
C LEU A 468 19.10 14.40 -22.00
N LYS A 469 18.83 15.49 -22.73
CA LYS A 469 19.77 16.05 -23.71
C LYS A 469 21.05 16.52 -22.98
N LYS A 470 22.22 16.25 -23.58
CA LYS A 470 23.56 16.63 -23.07
C LYS A 470 24.07 15.81 -21.87
N LEU A 471 23.48 14.67 -21.56
CA LEU A 471 24.08 13.71 -20.62
C LEU A 471 25.25 12.98 -21.27
N ASP A 472 26.41 12.97 -20.62
CA ASP A 472 27.60 12.23 -21.05
C ASP A 472 27.54 10.79 -20.50
N ALA A 473 26.75 9.96 -21.17
CA ALA A 473 26.53 8.57 -20.79
C ALA A 473 27.75 7.69 -21.14
N ALA A 474 28.11 6.82 -20.20
CA ALA A 474 29.04 5.72 -20.37
C ALA A 474 28.31 4.43 -20.81
N ALA A 475 27.14 4.17 -20.22
CA ALA A 475 26.29 3.04 -20.57
C ALA A 475 24.82 3.42 -20.38
N ILE A 476 23.95 2.81 -21.18
CA ILE A 476 22.51 3.00 -21.08
C ILE A 476 21.86 1.62 -21.19
N SER A 477 20.93 1.34 -20.30
CA SER A 477 20.12 0.12 -20.35
C SER A 477 18.67 0.43 -20.01
N LEU A 478 17.78 -0.31 -20.65
CA LEU A 478 16.35 -0.29 -20.37
C LEU A 478 15.96 -1.66 -19.83
N ARG A 479 15.35 -1.67 -18.65
CA ARG A 479 14.65 -2.82 -18.08
C ARG A 479 13.15 -2.58 -18.19
N THR A 480 12.38 -3.57 -18.62
CA THR A 480 10.92 -3.48 -18.70
C THR A 480 10.28 -4.67 -17.98
N LEU A 481 9.09 -4.46 -17.43
CA LEU A 481 8.26 -5.49 -16.84
C LEU A 481 6.87 -5.41 -17.47
N THR A 482 6.56 -6.36 -18.33
CA THR A 482 5.24 -6.51 -18.95
C THR A 482 4.34 -7.33 -18.04
N THR A 483 3.15 -6.81 -17.72
CA THR A 483 2.20 -7.45 -16.78
C THR A 483 0.82 -7.72 -17.36
N ASN A 484 0.56 -7.31 -18.61
CA ASN A 484 -0.74 -7.41 -19.30
C ASN A 484 -0.91 -8.68 -20.17
N GLY A 485 -0.14 -9.74 -19.88
CA GLY A 485 -0.13 -10.99 -20.67
C GLY A 485 -0.38 -12.26 -19.85
N LYS A 486 -0.32 -13.42 -20.52
CA LYS A 486 -0.51 -14.76 -19.90
C LYS A 486 0.59 -15.15 -18.88
N LYS A 487 1.68 -14.40 -18.86
CA LYS A 487 2.76 -14.46 -17.88
C LYS A 487 3.46 -13.11 -17.87
N PRO A 488 4.03 -12.69 -16.74
CA PRO A 488 4.86 -11.50 -16.73
C PRO A 488 6.18 -11.77 -17.45
N VAL A 489 6.77 -10.72 -18.04
CA VAL A 489 8.05 -10.80 -18.74
C VAL A 489 8.93 -9.66 -18.30
N LEU A 490 10.06 -10.00 -17.68
CA LEU A 490 11.13 -9.04 -17.40
C LEU A 490 12.10 -9.03 -18.59
N GLY A 491 12.19 -7.89 -19.26
CA GLY A 491 13.16 -7.64 -20.33
C GLY A 491 14.29 -6.74 -19.86
N GLN A 492 15.51 -6.95 -20.38
CA GLN A 492 16.60 -5.99 -20.22
C GLN A 492 17.43 -5.91 -21.50
N ARG A 493 17.74 -4.70 -21.94
CA ARG A 493 18.60 -4.45 -23.11
C ARG A 493 19.47 -3.22 -22.93
N THR A 494 20.65 -3.22 -23.54
CA THR A 494 21.52 -2.03 -23.64
C THR A 494 21.08 -1.14 -24.79
N MET A 495 21.44 0.14 -24.74
CA MET A 495 21.10 1.13 -25.76
C MET A 495 22.31 2.01 -26.07
N ASP A 496 22.48 2.39 -27.34
CA ASP A 496 23.59 3.26 -27.77
C ASP A 496 23.40 4.73 -27.37
N LYS A 497 22.14 5.15 -27.20
CA LYS A 497 21.76 6.53 -26.84
C LYS A 497 20.51 6.56 -25.99
N ALA A 498 20.36 7.61 -25.20
CA ALA A 498 19.14 7.84 -24.43
C ALA A 498 17.97 8.04 -25.40
N PRO A 499 16.84 7.33 -25.20
CA PRO A 499 15.68 7.46 -26.07
C PRO A 499 15.07 8.86 -25.99
N ALA A 500 14.65 9.39 -27.15
CA ALA A 500 13.78 10.56 -27.20
C ALA A 500 12.31 10.18 -26.96
N SER A 501 11.95 8.93 -27.27
CA SER A 501 10.65 8.36 -26.96
C SER A 501 10.75 6.88 -26.58
N LEU A 502 9.75 6.40 -25.84
CA LEU A 502 9.54 5.00 -25.47
C LEU A 502 8.08 4.65 -25.73
N GLU A 503 7.80 3.43 -26.21
CA GLU A 503 6.45 2.88 -26.15
C GLU A 503 6.30 2.14 -24.82
N LEU A 504 5.19 2.37 -24.14
CA LEU A 504 4.77 1.58 -22.98
C LEU A 504 3.43 0.93 -23.28
N GLU A 505 3.40 -0.40 -23.28
CA GLU A 505 2.16 -1.14 -23.38
C GLU A 505 1.27 -0.90 -22.16
N SER A 506 0.02 -1.30 -22.27
CA SER A 506 -0.94 -1.34 -21.16
C SER A 506 -0.33 -2.01 -19.92
N GLY A 507 -0.34 -1.33 -18.78
CA GLY A 507 0.22 -1.85 -17.52
C GLY A 507 1.74 -2.04 -17.48
N GLU A 508 2.50 -1.68 -18.52
CA GLU A 508 3.95 -1.91 -18.57
C GLU A 508 4.71 -0.92 -17.67
N ALA A 509 5.71 -1.46 -16.96
CA ALA A 509 6.69 -0.67 -16.23
C ALA A 509 8.04 -0.67 -16.96
N ALA A 510 8.75 0.46 -16.93
CA ALA A 510 10.06 0.61 -17.53
C ALA A 510 11.04 1.35 -16.60
N LEU A 511 12.29 0.90 -16.56
CA LEU A 511 13.38 1.48 -15.81
C LEU A 511 14.53 1.77 -16.77
N LEU A 512 14.68 3.03 -17.14
CA LEU A 512 15.80 3.53 -17.93
C LEU A 512 16.95 3.91 -16.99
N MET A 513 18.04 3.16 -17.08
CA MET A 513 19.26 3.35 -16.30
C MET A 513 20.35 3.96 -17.20
N ILE A 514 20.86 5.12 -16.81
CA ILE A 514 21.91 5.84 -17.53
C ILE A 514 23.10 6.01 -16.59
N ASP A 515 24.17 5.24 -16.84
CA ASP A 515 25.45 5.40 -16.16
C ASP A 515 26.23 6.53 -16.83
N LEU A 516 26.56 7.57 -16.07
CA LEU A 516 27.25 8.76 -16.55
C LEU A 516 28.76 8.61 -16.36
N LYS A 517 29.56 9.22 -17.25
CA LYS A 517 31.03 9.22 -17.09
C LYS A 517 31.48 9.96 -15.82
N LYS A 518 30.72 10.97 -15.40
CA LYS A 518 30.98 11.81 -14.22
C LYS A 518 29.76 11.87 -13.32
N ARG A 519 30.00 12.09 -12.03
CA ARG A 519 28.94 12.29 -11.02
C ARG A 519 28.05 13.46 -11.46
N PHE A 520 26.74 13.32 -11.30
CA PHE A 520 25.79 14.35 -11.67
C PHE A 520 25.45 15.21 -10.45
N ALA A 521 25.99 16.43 -10.39
CA ALA A 521 25.76 17.34 -9.28
C ALA A 521 24.44 18.12 -9.44
N PRO A 522 23.62 18.24 -8.38
CA PRO A 522 22.45 19.11 -8.41
C PRO A 522 22.85 20.58 -8.57
N LYS A 523 21.98 21.36 -9.22
CA LYS A 523 22.17 22.81 -9.42
C LYS A 523 21.16 23.65 -8.64
N ARG A 524 20.02 23.06 -8.25
CA ARG A 524 18.92 23.71 -7.54
C ARG A 524 18.05 22.67 -6.83
N GLY A 525 17.22 23.12 -5.91
CA GLY A 525 16.20 22.31 -5.24
C GLY A 525 14.79 22.86 -5.47
N VAL A 526 13.82 21.97 -5.35
CA VAL A 526 12.41 22.32 -5.17
C VAL A 526 11.92 21.55 -3.96
N ARG A 527 11.29 22.25 -3.03
CA ARG A 527 10.64 21.68 -1.86
C ARG A 527 9.14 21.60 -2.06
N GLU A 528 8.60 20.41 -1.94
CA GLU A 528 7.18 20.12 -1.92
C GLU A 528 6.63 20.36 -0.51
N HIS A 529 5.58 21.15 -0.43
CA HIS A 529 4.82 21.42 0.78
C HIS A 529 3.37 20.98 0.55
N ARG A 530 2.83 20.16 1.44
CA ARG A 530 1.42 19.78 1.44
C ARG A 530 0.65 20.62 2.45
N MET A 531 -0.30 21.38 1.94
CA MET A 531 -1.15 22.24 2.75
C MET A 531 -2.54 21.63 2.79
N TYR A 532 -3.02 21.29 3.98
CA TYR A 532 -4.36 20.73 4.17
C TYR A 532 -5.37 21.85 4.37
N ALA A 533 -6.58 21.68 3.86
CA ALA A 533 -7.66 22.63 4.11
C ALA A 533 -8.08 22.60 5.59
N THR A 534 -8.60 23.72 6.10
CA THR A 534 -9.11 23.81 7.49
C THR A 534 -10.42 23.06 7.70
N GLU A 535 -11.05 22.60 6.62
CA GLU A 535 -12.33 21.90 6.59
C GLU A 535 -12.21 20.68 5.66
N TYR A 536 -13.05 19.69 5.89
CA TYR A 536 -13.12 18.47 5.09
C TYR A 536 -14.57 17.95 5.06
N LEU A 537 -14.83 16.96 4.22
CA LEU A 537 -16.07 16.18 4.17
C LEU A 537 -17.35 17.01 4.01
N LYS A 538 -17.35 17.93 3.05
CA LYS A 538 -18.48 18.85 2.81
C LYS A 538 -19.44 18.28 1.76
N ASP A 539 -20.75 18.37 2.04
CA ASP A 539 -21.81 17.92 1.14
C ASP A 539 -21.85 18.69 -0.19
N ILE A 540 -22.29 18.02 -1.24
CA ILE A 540 -22.46 18.60 -2.57
C ILE A 540 -23.95 18.83 -2.84
N THR A 541 -24.32 20.11 -3.00
CA THR A 541 -25.63 20.53 -3.54
C THR A 541 -25.44 21.08 -4.95
N ALA A 542 -26.33 20.74 -5.89
CA ALA A 542 -26.29 21.20 -7.27
C ALA A 542 -26.20 22.73 -7.33
N ASP A 543 -25.25 23.22 -8.14
CA ASP A 543 -25.02 24.64 -8.44
C ASP A 543 -24.67 25.53 -7.24
N GLU A 544 -24.46 24.94 -6.04
CA GLU A 544 -24.00 25.66 -4.86
C GLU A 544 -22.49 25.50 -4.66
N PRO A 545 -21.73 26.58 -4.43
CA PRO A 545 -20.29 26.49 -4.21
C PRO A 545 -19.97 25.90 -2.83
N VAL A 546 -19.14 24.86 -2.83
CA VAL A 546 -18.51 24.30 -1.63
C VAL A 546 -17.15 24.96 -1.42
N ALA A 547 -16.98 25.68 -0.31
CA ALA A 547 -15.77 26.45 -0.03
C ALA A 547 -14.80 25.74 0.93
N PHE A 548 -13.50 25.86 0.66
CA PHE A 548 -12.38 25.40 1.48
C PHE A 548 -11.35 26.51 1.67
N LYS A 549 -10.64 26.50 2.81
CA LYS A 549 -9.61 27.50 3.14
C LYS A 549 -8.28 26.84 3.46
N PHE A 550 -7.21 27.48 3.03
CA PHE A 550 -5.83 27.14 3.39
C PHE A 550 -5.19 28.32 4.10
N VAL A 551 -4.42 28.02 5.15
CA VAL A 551 -3.67 29.02 5.93
C VAL A 551 -2.19 28.68 5.96
N ASN A 552 -1.35 29.68 6.19
CA ASN A 552 0.10 29.54 6.30
C ASN A 552 0.77 28.87 5.09
N VAL A 553 0.24 29.10 3.89
CA VAL A 553 0.73 28.50 2.65
C VAL A 553 2.03 29.19 2.20
N PRO A 554 3.10 28.44 1.90
CA PRO A 554 4.34 29.02 1.40
C PRO A 554 4.14 29.62 0.00
N THR A 555 4.61 30.85 -0.20
CA THR A 555 4.57 31.55 -1.50
C THR A 555 5.96 31.66 -2.11
N GLY A 556 6.05 31.98 -3.40
CA GLY A 556 7.32 32.17 -4.12
C GLY A 556 7.29 31.67 -5.55
N LYS A 557 8.46 31.41 -6.13
CA LYS A 557 8.57 30.78 -7.47
C LYS A 557 8.45 29.27 -7.33
N GLY A 558 7.76 28.62 -8.25
CA GLY A 558 7.45 27.21 -8.12
C GLY A 558 6.35 26.73 -9.06
N SER A 559 5.70 25.65 -8.67
CA SER A 559 4.44 25.18 -9.25
C SER A 559 3.48 24.78 -8.12
N ALA A 560 2.18 24.86 -8.36
CA ALA A 560 1.18 24.41 -7.40
C ALA A 560 0.13 23.53 -8.09
N VAL A 561 -0.38 22.56 -7.33
CA VAL A 561 -1.45 21.66 -7.77
C VAL A 561 -2.45 21.57 -6.63
N LEU A 562 -3.72 21.76 -6.95
CA LEU A 562 -4.81 21.50 -6.03
C LEU A 562 -5.31 20.08 -6.25
N ARG A 563 -5.32 19.28 -5.19
CA ARG A 563 -5.81 17.92 -5.16
C ARG A 563 -7.20 17.94 -4.55
N VAL A 564 -8.21 17.51 -5.31
CA VAL A 564 -9.60 17.46 -4.86
C VAL A 564 -10.04 16.01 -4.87
N SER A 565 -10.53 15.52 -3.74
CA SER A 565 -10.99 14.13 -3.61
C SER A 565 -12.51 14.08 -3.40
N PRO A 566 -13.32 14.05 -4.46
CA PRO A 566 -14.75 13.85 -4.33
C PRO A 566 -15.10 12.37 -4.14
N GLY A 567 -16.13 12.11 -3.32
CA GLY A 567 -16.84 10.83 -3.28
C GLY A 567 -18.23 11.00 -3.85
N ARG A 568 -18.55 10.34 -4.96
CA ARG A 568 -19.80 10.51 -5.70
C ARG A 568 -20.43 9.17 -6.04
N GLU A 569 -21.75 9.07 -5.88
CA GLU A 569 -22.52 7.89 -6.26
C GLU A 569 -22.45 7.65 -7.78
N LEU A 570 -22.62 6.39 -8.20
CA LEU A 570 -22.65 6.03 -9.62
C LEU A 570 -23.68 6.86 -10.41
N GLY A 571 -23.28 7.36 -11.58
CA GLY A 571 -24.12 8.18 -12.45
C GLY A 571 -24.13 9.69 -12.13
N LYS A 572 -23.49 10.11 -11.04
CA LYS A 572 -23.24 11.54 -10.73
C LYS A 572 -21.99 12.06 -11.43
N GLN A 573 -21.93 13.37 -11.67
CA GLN A 573 -20.79 13.98 -12.36
C GLN A 573 -19.53 13.99 -11.51
N VAL A 574 -18.52 13.20 -11.85
CA VAL A 574 -17.25 13.11 -11.09
C VAL A 574 -16.51 14.45 -11.02
N LEU A 575 -16.49 15.18 -12.14
CA LEU A 575 -15.84 16.48 -12.26
C LEU A 575 -16.80 17.62 -11.90
N PRO A 576 -16.30 18.70 -11.24
CA PRO A 576 -17.11 19.88 -10.97
C PRO A 576 -17.45 20.62 -12.27
N SER A 577 -18.51 21.43 -12.25
CA SER A 577 -18.84 22.35 -13.35
C SER A 577 -17.97 23.61 -13.31
N SER A 578 -17.49 24.02 -12.13
CA SER A 578 -16.49 25.08 -11.99
C SER A 578 -15.65 24.91 -10.73
N ILE A 579 -14.42 25.43 -10.78
CA ILE A 579 -13.53 25.53 -9.63
C ILE A 579 -12.82 26.88 -9.64
N LYS A 580 -12.89 27.61 -8.53
CA LYS A 580 -12.27 28.92 -8.37
C LYS A 580 -11.24 28.89 -7.26
N PHE A 581 -10.03 29.35 -7.55
CA PHE A 581 -8.96 29.54 -6.58
C PHE A 581 -8.72 31.05 -6.42
N ASN A 582 -8.93 31.57 -5.21
CA ASN A 582 -8.87 33.01 -4.90
C ASN A 582 -9.74 33.86 -5.86
N GLY A 583 -10.90 33.32 -6.27
CA GLY A 583 -11.85 33.97 -7.17
C GLY A 583 -11.57 33.81 -8.67
N SER A 584 -10.43 33.24 -9.06
CA SER A 584 -10.08 32.97 -10.45
C SER A 584 -10.34 31.51 -10.83
N GLU A 585 -10.91 31.29 -12.01
CA GLU A 585 -11.29 29.97 -12.50
C GLU A 585 -10.06 29.13 -12.88
N LEU A 586 -10.05 27.86 -12.49
CA LEU A 586 -9.02 26.90 -12.89
C LEU A 586 -9.55 25.99 -14.02
N PRO A 587 -8.68 25.49 -14.92
CA PRO A 587 -9.08 24.51 -15.91
C PRO A 587 -9.51 23.20 -15.24
N ILE A 588 -10.61 22.62 -15.74
CA ILE A 588 -11.09 21.29 -15.32
C ILE A 588 -10.38 20.23 -16.18
N PRO A 589 -9.67 19.25 -15.56
CA PRO A 589 -9.06 18.16 -16.31
C PRO A 589 -10.14 17.24 -16.90
N ASN A 590 -9.77 16.45 -17.90
CA ASN A 590 -10.61 15.41 -18.48
C ASN A 590 -10.15 13.99 -18.11
N ASN A 591 -9.11 13.87 -17.28
CA ASN A 591 -8.52 12.60 -16.87
C ASN A 591 -7.99 12.69 -15.42
N TRP A 592 -7.77 11.53 -14.79
CA TRP A 592 -7.14 11.34 -13.47
C TRP A 592 -6.32 10.06 -13.49
N ALA A 593 -5.53 9.79 -12.45
CA ALA A 593 -4.68 8.60 -12.44
C ALA A 593 -5.52 7.32 -12.26
N GLY A 594 -5.27 6.31 -13.08
CA GLY A 594 -5.95 5.02 -13.04
C GLY A 594 -7.32 5.03 -13.70
N ASP A 595 -8.11 3.99 -13.43
CA ASP A 595 -9.39 3.79 -14.11
C ASP A 595 -10.52 4.76 -13.66
N ASP A 596 -11.65 4.66 -14.36
CA ASP A 596 -12.89 5.37 -14.05
C ASP A 596 -13.66 4.79 -12.84
N GLN A 597 -13.08 3.75 -12.21
CA GLN A 597 -13.65 3.00 -11.11
C GLN A 597 -14.98 2.28 -11.45
N ALA A 598 -15.20 1.95 -12.72
CA ALA A 598 -16.42 1.27 -13.17
C ALA A 598 -16.73 0.00 -12.36
N GLY A 599 -17.97 -0.08 -11.88
CA GLY A 599 -18.48 -1.20 -11.08
C GLY A 599 -18.20 -1.11 -9.58
N ARG A 600 -17.60 -0.01 -9.08
CA ARG A 600 -17.81 0.42 -7.69
C ARG A 600 -19.19 1.04 -7.54
N LYS A 601 -19.73 1.08 -6.31
CA LYS A 601 -20.97 1.80 -6.00
C LYS A 601 -20.79 3.31 -6.07
N ASN A 602 -19.60 3.78 -5.73
CA ASN A 602 -19.22 5.18 -5.70
C ASN A 602 -17.88 5.35 -6.40
N PHE A 603 -17.72 6.45 -7.12
CA PHE A 603 -16.41 6.99 -7.43
C PHE A 603 -15.84 7.63 -6.16
N PHE A 604 -14.62 7.29 -5.79
CA PHE A 604 -13.84 8.03 -4.80
C PHE A 604 -12.39 8.08 -5.25
N GLY A 605 -11.93 9.26 -5.67
CA GLY A 605 -10.62 9.42 -6.29
C GLY A 605 -10.11 10.83 -6.19
N MET A 606 -8.80 11.00 -6.13
CA MET A 606 -8.13 12.30 -6.11
C MET A 606 -7.92 12.78 -7.55
N ILE A 607 -8.29 14.03 -7.80
CA ILE A 607 -8.20 14.70 -9.09
C ILE A 607 -7.32 15.94 -8.94
N GLU A 608 -6.36 16.09 -9.84
CA GLU A 608 -5.40 17.20 -9.83
C GLU A 608 -5.86 18.37 -10.70
N PHE A 609 -5.86 19.57 -10.12
CA PHE A 609 -6.17 20.83 -10.80
C PHE A 609 -4.92 21.73 -10.75
N PRO A 610 -4.30 22.04 -11.90
CA PRO A 610 -3.15 22.94 -11.94
C PRO A 610 -3.49 24.33 -11.38
N VAL A 611 -2.67 24.83 -10.46
CA VAL A 611 -2.81 26.19 -9.90
C VAL A 611 -1.61 27.03 -10.35
N PRO A 612 -1.83 28.15 -11.07
CA PRO A 612 -0.77 29.10 -11.35
C PRO A 612 -0.12 29.59 -10.05
N MET A 613 1.20 29.43 -9.93
CA MET A 613 1.93 29.68 -8.67
C MET A 613 1.77 31.14 -8.20
N GLU A 614 1.62 32.09 -9.12
CA GLU A 614 1.37 33.51 -8.87
C GLU A 614 0.02 33.78 -8.18
N MET A 615 -0.93 32.85 -8.24
CA MET A 615 -2.22 32.96 -7.55
C MET A 615 -2.13 32.55 -6.07
N VAL A 616 -1.09 31.79 -5.70
CA VAL A 616 -0.91 31.27 -4.34
C VAL A 616 -0.49 32.38 -3.38
N ARG A 617 -1.30 32.58 -2.34
CA ARG A 617 -1.11 33.55 -1.26
C ARG A 617 -0.85 32.83 0.05
N GLY A 618 -0.51 33.56 1.12
CA GLY A 618 -0.34 32.97 2.46
C GLY A 618 -1.64 32.36 3.02
N ALA A 619 -2.79 32.90 2.64
CA ALA A 619 -4.09 32.31 2.87
C ALA A 619 -4.84 32.24 1.53
N ASN A 620 -5.50 31.11 1.27
CA ASN A 620 -6.19 30.87 0.01
C ASN A 620 -7.60 30.35 0.26
N GLN A 621 -8.50 30.65 -0.67
CA GLN A 621 -9.84 30.11 -0.70
C GLN A 621 -10.06 29.37 -2.01
N VAL A 622 -10.71 28.22 -1.92
CA VAL A 622 -11.16 27.43 -3.05
C VAL A 622 -12.68 27.30 -2.98
N GLU A 623 -13.35 27.50 -4.10
CA GLU A 623 -14.78 27.25 -4.28
C GLU A 623 -14.97 26.23 -5.39
N ILE A 624 -15.74 25.17 -5.12
CA ILE A 624 -15.97 24.06 -6.03
C ILE A 624 -17.47 23.91 -6.21
N THR A 625 -17.95 23.92 -7.45
CA THR A 625 -19.38 23.78 -7.75
C THR A 625 -19.59 22.58 -8.65
N TYR A 626 -20.57 21.75 -8.32
CA TYR A 626 -20.98 20.60 -9.12
C TYR A 626 -22.36 20.84 -9.75
N PRO A 627 -22.64 20.28 -10.94
CA PRO A 627 -23.91 20.49 -11.64
C PRO A 627 -25.08 19.68 -11.05
N ASP A 628 -24.82 18.77 -10.11
CA ASP A 628 -25.80 17.86 -9.53
C ASP A 628 -25.52 17.58 -8.04
N SER A 629 -26.58 17.40 -7.24
CA SER A 629 -26.46 17.10 -5.81
C SER A 629 -26.08 15.64 -5.55
N GLY A 630 -25.46 15.40 -4.39
CA GLY A 630 -25.16 14.08 -3.85
C GLY A 630 -23.67 13.77 -3.83
N GLY A 631 -23.27 13.05 -2.80
CA GLY A 631 -21.86 12.83 -2.48
C GLY A 631 -21.24 14.00 -1.71
N LYS A 632 -19.91 13.96 -1.56
CA LYS A 632 -19.15 14.93 -0.78
C LYS A 632 -17.85 15.29 -1.48
N VAL A 633 -17.38 16.52 -1.27
CA VAL A 633 -15.95 16.83 -1.43
C VAL A 633 -15.27 16.40 -0.14
N ALA A 634 -14.63 15.22 -0.17
CA ALA A 634 -14.11 14.56 1.03
C ALA A 634 -12.93 15.33 1.63
N CYS A 635 -12.00 15.78 0.80
CA CYS A 635 -10.91 16.66 1.21
C CYS A 635 -10.35 17.44 0.01
N VAL A 636 -9.61 18.50 0.33
CA VAL A 636 -8.87 19.31 -0.62
C VAL A 636 -7.49 19.61 -0.06
N VAL A 637 -6.44 19.28 -0.82
CA VAL A 637 -5.03 19.47 -0.44
C VAL A 637 -4.36 20.36 -1.48
N LEU A 638 -3.60 21.36 -1.05
CA LEU A 638 -2.79 22.19 -1.94
C LEU A 638 -1.33 21.77 -1.85
N GLN A 639 -0.80 21.19 -2.93
CA GLN A 639 0.61 20.87 -3.05
C GLN A 639 1.36 22.06 -3.67
N VAL A 640 2.32 22.62 -2.94
CA VAL A 640 3.16 23.74 -3.37
C VAL A 640 4.60 23.28 -3.53
N ASN A 641 5.10 23.32 -4.75
CA ASN A 641 6.46 22.96 -5.11
C ASN A 641 7.31 24.23 -5.25
N ARG A 642 7.88 24.72 -4.14
CA ARG A 642 8.64 25.98 -4.10
C ARG A 642 10.09 25.76 -4.50
N ILE A 643 10.62 26.62 -5.36
CA ILE A 643 12.06 26.66 -5.67
C ILE A 643 12.79 27.24 -4.47
N GLU A 644 13.69 26.43 -3.89
CA GLU A 644 14.48 26.79 -2.72
C GLU A 644 15.97 26.60 -3.01
N LYS A 645 16.83 27.33 -2.29
CA LYS A 645 18.28 27.05 -2.35
C LYS A 645 18.53 25.72 -1.65
N LEU A 646 19.39 24.90 -2.26
CA LEU A 646 19.87 23.64 -1.71
C LEU A 646 20.52 23.83 -0.34
#